data_AF-A0A2V1AHT2-F1
#
_entry.id   AF-A0A2V1AHT2-F1
#
_cell.length_a   1.000
_cell.length_b   1.000
_cell.length_c   1.000
_cell.angle_alpha   90.00
_cell.angle_beta   90.00
_cell.angle_gamma   90.00
#
_symmetry.space_group_name_H-M   'P 1'
#
loop_
_entity.id
_entity.type
_entity.pdbx_description
1 polymer ?
#
loop_
_entity_poly.entity_id
_entity_poly.type
_entity_poly.pdbx_seq_one_letter_code
_entity_poly.pdbx_strand_id
1 'polypeptide(L)'
;MIARIPQNKRLVVAIASAIALLFIYLLSNHSSNGSIVYVDKATGEIVSDFQKQPAPASPPAPASPPVTNNDAPSIKDNSKEENAAFQQIGSQEQVGKQPGDCVIPGDRVKATFVSLARNEELYDLIKAIRNVEDRFNRKFRYDWVFLNDKPFTQEFKDLTSSIVSGNAKYGEIPTEHWSYPEWIDMEKAAKSRSDMKAQKIIYGDSESYRHMCRFESGFFWRNPLLDEYDWYWRVEPGIQVHCDLNYDLFKYMEDNDKVYGFTISIHEFEKTIPSLWQHTKDFIKQYPQHIAKDNFMEFISDNNGETYNLCHFWSNFEVASLNFWRSQAYRDYFDYLDKTGGFFYERWGDAPIHSIAAALFLPKDKIHYFEDVGYNHGVYTQCPLNPQFRFEHRCDCNPDKDFTFRGYSCGKKYYEAMKLEKPKEWNEPNQKAVEEQKPLKDASAPKVPASPELVKGAANDASNPNIANKIKATFVTLARNSDKASILQSIRHVEDRFNKNFHYDWVFLNDQEFNEEFKSAVSAVVSGQTKFGVIPKEHWSYPDWIDREKAALAREAMVQKKVIYGGSESYRHMCRFESGFFYRHELMQEYEYYWRVEPDIKIFCDIDYDIFKYMKDNDKWYGWTISLPDLPYVAKDNNLPWISDDNGKTYNGCHFWSNFEIAKLDLWRGEAYSKYFDFLDKKGGFFYERWDKLHFFGDLGYWHVPFHNCPVDEETRKAKKCVCEPKDDFTWRGYSCTPKFFSQHGLKRPTGWEQFTQ
;
A
#
# COMPACT_ATOMS: atom_id res chain seq x y z
N MET A 1 -19.59 63.31 -6.59
CA MET A 1 -20.37 62.36 -7.42
C MET A 1 -19.53 61.12 -7.64
N ILE A 2 -19.83 60.01 -6.96
CA ILE A 2 -19.23 58.70 -7.26
C ILE A 2 -20.40 57.80 -7.65
N ALA A 3 -20.37 57.34 -8.90
CA ALA A 3 -21.47 56.62 -9.54
C ALA A 3 -21.69 55.26 -8.88
N ARG A 4 -22.94 54.99 -8.46
CA ARG A 4 -23.37 53.69 -7.96
C ARG A 4 -23.40 52.69 -9.13
N ILE A 5 -22.55 51.67 -9.06
CA ILE A 5 -22.62 50.49 -9.94
C ILE A 5 -23.88 49.69 -9.56
N PRO A 6 -24.74 49.29 -10.52
CA PRO A 6 -26.01 48.60 -10.22
C PRO A 6 -25.77 47.23 -9.55
N GLN A 7 -26.59 46.93 -8.54
CA GLN A 7 -26.52 45.74 -7.67
C GLN A 7 -26.39 44.41 -8.43
N ASN A 8 -26.92 44.33 -9.65
CA ASN A 8 -26.85 43.10 -10.47
C ASN A 8 -25.42 42.72 -10.88
N LYS A 9 -24.47 43.67 -11.02
CA LYS A 9 -23.08 43.33 -11.35
C LYS A 9 -22.29 42.77 -10.15
N ARG A 10 -22.61 43.20 -8.93
CA ARG A 10 -21.98 42.63 -7.70
C ARG A 10 -22.45 41.22 -7.42
N LEU A 11 -23.72 40.93 -7.70
CA LEU A 11 -24.28 39.59 -7.55
C LEU A 11 -23.67 38.60 -8.55
N VAL A 12 -23.47 39.01 -9.81
CA VAL A 12 -22.83 38.16 -10.84
C VAL A 12 -21.36 37.88 -10.51
N VAL A 13 -20.61 38.87 -10.01
CA VAL A 13 -19.21 38.68 -9.59
C VAL A 13 -19.13 37.77 -8.34
N ALA A 14 -20.02 37.94 -7.37
CA ALA A 14 -20.05 37.10 -6.17
C ALA A 14 -20.45 35.64 -6.47
N ILE A 15 -21.40 35.42 -7.39
CA ILE A 15 -21.78 34.08 -7.85
C ILE A 15 -20.63 33.43 -8.63
N ALA A 16 -19.92 34.18 -9.48
CA ALA A 16 -18.75 33.66 -10.20
C ALA A 16 -17.60 33.29 -9.24
N SER A 17 -17.34 34.08 -8.20
CA SER A 17 -16.35 33.77 -7.16
C SER A 17 -16.75 32.57 -6.28
N ALA A 18 -18.04 32.42 -5.96
CA ALA A 18 -18.53 31.28 -5.21
C ALA A 18 -18.48 29.96 -6.01
N ILE A 19 -18.78 30.01 -7.32
CA ILE A 19 -18.63 28.86 -8.21
C ILE A 19 -17.15 28.48 -8.36
N ALA A 20 -16.23 29.45 -8.45
CA ALA A 20 -14.79 29.20 -8.50
C ALA A 20 -14.27 28.54 -7.21
N LEU A 21 -14.72 28.99 -6.03
CA LEU A 21 -14.36 28.41 -4.74
C LEU A 21 -14.96 27.01 -4.54
N LEU A 22 -16.19 26.77 -5.02
CA LEU A 22 -16.81 25.44 -5.01
C LEU A 22 -16.07 24.45 -5.91
N PHE A 23 -15.57 24.92 -7.07
CA PHE A 23 -14.71 24.13 -7.95
C PHE A 23 -13.35 23.82 -7.32
N ILE A 24 -12.73 24.78 -6.62
CA ILE A 24 -11.47 24.55 -5.88
C ILE A 24 -11.69 23.53 -4.74
N TYR A 25 -12.81 23.61 -4.02
CA TYR A 25 -13.15 22.67 -2.96
C TYR A 25 -13.44 21.25 -3.48
N LEU A 26 -14.12 21.12 -4.63
CA LEU A 26 -14.38 19.83 -5.27
C LEU A 26 -13.10 19.19 -5.85
N LEU A 27 -12.13 20.00 -6.29
CA LEU A 27 -10.81 19.52 -6.73
C LEU A 27 -9.89 19.11 -5.57
N SER A 28 -10.13 19.60 -4.35
CA SER A 28 -9.30 19.34 -3.17
C SER A 28 -9.65 18.03 -2.44
N ASN A 29 -10.82 17.43 -2.72
CA ASN A 29 -11.36 16.30 -1.96
C ASN A 29 -11.35 14.96 -2.71
N HIS A 30 -10.52 14.81 -3.75
CA HIS A 30 -10.27 13.51 -4.38
C HIS A 30 -9.01 12.86 -3.78
N SER A 31 -9.14 12.35 -2.55
CA SER A 31 -8.31 11.25 -2.06
C SER A 31 -8.83 9.97 -2.72
N SER A 32 -8.10 9.47 -3.71
CA SER A 32 -8.46 8.27 -4.45
C SER A 32 -8.17 7.03 -3.62
N ASN A 33 -9.23 6.36 -3.16
CA ASN A 33 -9.22 4.90 -3.06
C ASN A 33 -8.74 4.34 -4.41
N GLY A 34 -7.79 3.41 -4.38
CA GLY A 34 -7.12 2.87 -5.56
C GLY A 34 -8.07 2.13 -6.51
N SER A 35 -8.72 2.88 -7.39
CA SER A 35 -9.37 2.38 -8.59
C SER A 35 -8.30 2.21 -9.68
N ILE A 36 -8.32 1.09 -10.40
CA ILE A 36 -7.52 0.91 -11.61
C ILE A 36 -7.88 2.03 -12.59
N VAL A 37 -6.88 2.81 -12.99
CA VAL A 37 -7.02 3.91 -13.94
C VAL A 37 -6.71 3.38 -15.33
N TYR A 38 -7.70 3.37 -16.23
CA TYR A 38 -7.49 3.05 -17.64
C TYR A 38 -7.00 4.32 -18.33
N VAL A 39 -5.77 4.27 -18.85
CA VAL A 39 -5.14 5.39 -19.53
C VAL A 39 -5.07 5.10 -21.02
N ASP A 40 -5.54 6.04 -21.83
CA ASP A 40 -5.43 5.92 -23.28
C ASP A 40 -3.95 5.92 -23.71
N LYS A 41 -3.59 4.91 -24.53
CA LYS A 41 -2.20 4.63 -24.92
C LYS A 41 -1.58 5.74 -25.78
N ALA A 42 -2.38 6.54 -26.50
CA ALA A 42 -1.90 7.61 -27.36
C ALA A 42 -1.96 8.99 -26.68
N THR A 43 -2.92 9.21 -25.78
CA THR A 43 -3.17 10.53 -25.21
C THR A 43 -2.63 10.72 -23.80
N GLY A 44 -2.52 9.63 -23.00
CA GLY A 44 -2.20 9.70 -21.57
C GLY A 44 -3.40 10.09 -20.69
N GLU A 45 -4.61 10.09 -21.24
CA GLU A 45 -5.83 10.51 -20.53
C GLU A 45 -6.47 9.36 -19.74
N ILE A 46 -7.04 9.68 -18.57
CA ILE A 46 -7.88 8.77 -17.78
C ILE A 46 -9.23 8.58 -18.49
N VAL A 47 -9.52 7.36 -18.94
CA VAL A 47 -10.78 7.01 -19.60
C VAL A 47 -11.83 6.66 -18.53
N SER A 48 -12.85 7.51 -18.37
CA SER A 48 -13.90 7.34 -17.36
C SER A 48 -15.02 6.38 -17.77
N ASP A 49 -15.25 6.16 -19.08
CA ASP A 49 -16.48 5.54 -19.59
C ASP A 49 -16.21 4.56 -20.75
N PHE A 50 -15.77 3.33 -20.43
CA PHE A 50 -15.67 2.27 -21.44
C PHE A 50 -17.06 1.65 -21.70
N GLN A 51 -17.79 2.12 -22.72
CA GLN A 51 -19.02 1.45 -23.19
C GLN A 51 -18.66 0.27 -24.11
N LYS A 52 -18.91 -0.95 -23.62
CA LYS A 52 -18.72 -2.21 -24.33
C LYS A 52 -19.68 -2.31 -25.53
N GLN A 53 -19.17 -2.27 -26.76
CA GLN A 53 -19.97 -2.65 -27.93
C GLN A 53 -20.21 -4.19 -27.95
N PRO A 54 -21.39 -4.67 -28.40
CA PRO A 54 -21.65 -6.10 -28.52
C PRO A 54 -20.89 -6.70 -29.71
N ALA A 55 -20.23 -7.84 -29.50
CA ALA A 55 -19.56 -8.60 -30.55
C ALA A 55 -20.57 -9.37 -31.45
N PRO A 56 -20.35 -9.44 -32.77
CA PRO A 56 -21.14 -10.27 -33.67
C PRO A 56 -20.82 -11.77 -33.52
N ALA A 57 -21.82 -12.62 -33.74
CA ALA A 57 -21.76 -14.07 -33.58
C ALA A 57 -20.79 -14.75 -34.56
N SER A 58 -19.99 -15.70 -34.08
CA SER A 58 -19.04 -16.51 -34.88
C SER A 58 -19.59 -17.93 -35.16
N PRO A 59 -19.35 -18.49 -36.36
CA PRO A 59 -19.76 -19.85 -36.77
C PRO A 59 -18.81 -20.96 -36.24
N PRO A 60 -19.19 -22.26 -36.32
CA PRO A 60 -18.52 -23.34 -35.58
C PRO A 60 -17.24 -23.88 -36.24
N ALA A 61 -16.31 -24.35 -35.40
CA ALA A 61 -14.97 -24.84 -35.74
C ALA A 61 -14.94 -26.32 -36.18
N PRO A 62 -14.01 -26.74 -37.07
CA PRO A 62 -13.69 -28.15 -37.32
C PRO A 62 -12.53 -28.69 -36.46
N ALA A 63 -12.53 -30.01 -36.29
CA ALA A 63 -11.76 -30.83 -35.35
C ALA A 63 -10.26 -31.00 -35.65
N SER A 64 -9.48 -31.23 -34.59
CA SER A 64 -8.02 -31.49 -34.58
C SER A 64 -7.68 -33.00 -34.69
N PRO A 65 -6.55 -33.40 -35.33
CA PRO A 65 -5.97 -34.74 -35.23
C PRO A 65 -4.83 -34.84 -34.17
N PRO A 66 -4.36 -36.07 -33.84
CA PRO A 66 -3.82 -36.40 -32.51
C PRO A 66 -2.32 -36.12 -32.32
N VAL A 67 -1.97 -35.90 -31.05
CA VAL A 67 -0.64 -35.63 -30.48
C VAL A 67 0.20 -36.91 -30.42
N THR A 68 1.43 -36.85 -30.92
CA THR A 68 2.50 -37.80 -30.60
C THR A 68 3.42 -37.24 -29.53
N ASN A 69 3.55 -37.96 -28.41
CA ASN A 69 4.55 -37.75 -27.37
C ASN A 69 5.97 -37.87 -27.94
N ASN A 70 6.86 -36.94 -27.56
CA ASN A 70 8.30 -37.18 -27.40
C ASN A 70 8.89 -36.13 -26.45
N ASP A 71 9.37 -36.62 -25.30
CA ASP A 71 10.49 -36.17 -24.48
C ASP A 71 10.83 -34.67 -24.42
N ALA A 72 10.33 -34.00 -23.38
CA ALA A 72 10.81 -32.69 -22.93
C ALA A 72 11.86 -32.86 -21.82
N PRO A 73 13.05 -32.24 -21.93
CA PRO A 73 13.97 -32.10 -20.79
C PRO A 73 13.39 -31.13 -19.74
N SER A 74 13.57 -31.49 -18.47
CA SER A 74 13.17 -30.74 -17.28
C SER A 74 14.04 -29.50 -17.02
N ILE A 75 13.37 -28.41 -16.62
CA ILE A 75 13.71 -27.41 -15.57
C ILE A 75 15.19 -26.97 -15.50
N LYS A 76 15.43 -25.71 -15.88
CA LYS A 76 16.50 -24.86 -15.34
C LYS A 76 15.83 -23.67 -14.65
N ASP A 77 16.18 -23.25 -13.44
CA ASP A 77 16.12 -23.90 -12.12
C ASP A 77 16.46 -22.77 -11.12
N ASN A 78 15.65 -22.58 -10.09
CA ASN A 78 15.89 -21.65 -8.95
C ASN A 78 17.19 -22.01 -8.19
N SER A 79 17.81 -23.15 -8.51
CA SER A 79 19.08 -23.58 -7.95
C SER A 79 20.24 -22.62 -8.17
N LYS A 80 20.22 -21.68 -9.13
CA LYS A 80 21.33 -20.71 -9.25
C LYS A 80 21.36 -19.71 -8.10
N GLU A 81 20.21 -19.23 -7.66
CA GLU A 81 20.09 -18.28 -6.54
C GLU A 81 20.24 -18.99 -5.21
N GLU A 82 19.63 -20.18 -5.03
CA GLU A 82 19.88 -21.01 -3.85
C GLU A 82 21.37 -21.38 -3.76
N ASN A 83 22.01 -21.82 -4.86
CA ASN A 83 23.44 -22.15 -4.82
C ASN A 83 24.32 -20.90 -4.61
N ALA A 84 23.94 -19.72 -5.10
CA ALA A 84 24.66 -18.48 -4.82
C ALA A 84 24.51 -18.05 -3.35
N ALA A 85 23.30 -18.15 -2.79
CA ALA A 85 23.04 -17.91 -1.37
C ALA A 85 23.77 -18.92 -0.47
N PHE A 86 23.73 -20.21 -0.79
CA PHE A 86 24.45 -21.26 -0.07
C PHE A 86 25.98 -21.17 -0.22
N GLN A 87 26.50 -20.62 -1.31
CA GLN A 87 27.94 -20.33 -1.47
C GLN A 87 28.39 -19.11 -0.65
N GLN A 88 27.51 -18.12 -0.46
CA GLN A 88 27.81 -16.92 0.36
C GLN A 88 27.65 -17.18 1.86
N ILE A 89 26.78 -18.09 2.29
CA ILE A 89 26.60 -18.48 3.70
C ILE A 89 27.70 -19.48 4.11
N GLY A 90 28.96 -19.01 4.06
CA GLY A 90 30.13 -19.73 4.53
C GLY A 90 30.48 -19.39 5.98
N SER A 91 30.14 -20.29 6.90
CA SER A 91 30.71 -20.43 8.26
C SER A 91 30.61 -19.28 9.29
N GLN A 92 30.08 -19.67 10.45
CA GLN A 92 30.03 -18.99 11.77
C GLN A 92 28.98 -17.87 11.92
N GLU A 93 27.86 -18.23 12.58
CA GLU A 93 26.94 -17.29 13.23
C GLU A 93 27.70 -16.38 14.19
N GLN A 94 28.00 -15.15 13.76
CA GLN A 94 28.28 -14.06 14.69
C GLN A 94 26.94 -13.47 15.09
N VAL A 95 26.48 -13.85 16.28
CA VAL A 95 25.26 -13.33 16.92
C VAL A 95 25.33 -11.80 16.95
N GLY A 96 24.35 -11.15 16.32
CA GLY A 96 24.22 -9.70 16.35
C GLY A 96 24.15 -9.16 17.79
N LYS A 97 24.54 -7.90 17.99
CA LYS A 97 24.59 -7.25 19.31
C LYS A 97 23.20 -7.06 19.96
N GLN A 98 22.12 -7.39 19.26
CA GLN A 98 20.72 -7.27 19.68
C GLN A 98 19.94 -8.54 19.27
N PRO A 99 18.97 -9.02 20.06
CA PRO A 99 18.06 -10.10 19.64
C PRO A 99 17.39 -9.76 18.30
N GLY A 100 17.53 -10.63 17.30
CA GLY A 100 16.93 -10.46 15.97
C GLY A 100 17.83 -9.82 14.90
N ASP A 101 19.07 -9.44 15.21
CA ASP A 101 20.05 -9.01 14.21
C ASP A 101 20.76 -10.24 13.59
N CYS A 102 20.22 -10.75 12.48
CA CYS A 102 20.84 -11.81 11.68
C CYS A 102 21.80 -11.22 10.64
N VAL A 103 22.94 -10.69 11.09
CA VAL A 103 24.00 -10.23 10.17
C VAL A 103 24.55 -11.43 9.41
N ILE A 104 24.50 -11.41 8.08
CA ILE A 104 25.07 -12.46 7.25
C ILE A 104 26.57 -12.15 7.08
N PRO A 105 27.52 -12.92 7.63
CA PRO A 105 28.94 -12.65 7.45
C PRO A 105 29.35 -12.78 5.99
N GLY A 106 30.39 -12.06 5.57
CA GLY A 106 30.95 -12.14 4.22
C GLY A 106 31.62 -10.84 3.79
N ASP A 107 32.44 -10.92 2.75
CA ASP A 107 33.02 -9.73 2.13
C ASP A 107 31.93 -8.87 1.49
N ARG A 108 32.10 -7.55 1.56
CA ARG A 108 31.20 -6.57 0.97
C ARG A 108 31.88 -5.86 -0.18
N VAL A 109 31.14 -5.70 -1.27
CA VAL A 109 31.58 -4.86 -2.38
C VAL A 109 31.41 -3.40 -1.99
N LYS A 110 32.04 -2.46 -2.70
CA LYS A 110 31.87 -1.04 -2.41
C LYS A 110 30.52 -0.56 -2.95
N ALA A 111 29.48 -0.62 -2.14
CA ALA A 111 28.12 -0.25 -2.53
C ALA A 111 27.42 0.62 -1.50
N THR A 112 26.38 1.32 -1.94
CA THR A 112 25.51 2.14 -1.11
C THR A 112 24.08 2.13 -1.63
N PHE A 113 23.12 2.41 -0.76
CA PHE A 113 21.84 2.94 -1.21
C PHE A 113 21.97 4.41 -1.59
N VAL A 114 21.16 4.86 -2.55
CA VAL A 114 21.05 6.27 -2.91
C VAL A 114 19.59 6.70 -2.91
N SER A 115 19.31 7.83 -2.26
CA SER A 115 17.98 8.45 -2.27
C SER A 115 18.10 9.94 -2.52
N LEU A 116 17.53 10.40 -3.64
CA LEU A 116 17.19 11.81 -3.84
C LEU A 116 15.84 12.07 -3.17
N ALA A 117 15.82 12.94 -2.16
CA ALA A 117 14.58 13.23 -1.44
C ALA A 117 14.59 14.64 -0.86
N ARG A 118 13.40 15.26 -0.81
CA ARG A 118 13.19 16.54 -0.14
C ARG A 118 12.87 16.34 1.33
N ASN A 119 13.04 17.39 2.12
CA ASN A 119 12.74 17.36 3.56
C ASN A 119 11.26 17.00 3.82
N GLU A 120 10.35 17.46 2.94
CA GLU A 120 8.92 17.22 3.06
C GLU A 120 8.50 15.76 2.78
N GLU A 121 9.39 14.97 2.17
CA GLU A 121 9.15 13.56 1.82
C GLU A 121 9.65 12.58 2.90
N LEU A 122 10.21 13.11 4.00
CA LEU A 122 10.81 12.33 5.10
C LEU A 122 9.94 11.16 5.56
N TYR A 123 8.66 11.41 5.83
CA TYR A 123 7.78 10.39 6.41
C TYR A 123 7.40 9.27 5.42
N ASP A 124 7.47 9.52 4.12
CA ASP A 124 7.28 8.47 3.11
C ASP A 124 8.59 7.74 2.82
N LEU A 125 9.73 8.44 2.88
CA LEU A 125 11.05 7.85 2.74
C LEU A 125 11.40 6.91 3.91
N ILE A 126 11.14 7.28 5.16
CA ILE A 126 11.45 6.38 6.30
C ILE A 126 10.67 5.08 6.26
N LYS A 127 9.48 5.05 5.64
CA LYS A 127 8.71 3.81 5.41
C LYS A 127 9.42 2.92 4.39
N ALA A 128 9.91 3.52 3.29
CA ALA A 128 10.71 2.83 2.28
C ALA A 128 12.02 2.29 2.87
N ILE A 129 12.77 3.11 3.61
CA ILE A 129 14.01 2.71 4.30
C ILE A 129 13.74 1.52 5.22
N ARG A 130 12.72 1.59 6.08
CA ARG A 130 12.39 0.49 6.99
C ARG A 130 12.05 -0.80 6.25
N ASN A 131 11.33 -0.70 5.14
CA ASN A 131 11.01 -1.86 4.34
C ASN A 131 12.28 -2.49 3.72
N VAL A 132 13.19 -1.70 3.15
CA VAL A 132 14.49 -2.19 2.66
C VAL A 132 15.34 -2.79 3.78
N GLU A 133 15.36 -2.16 4.97
CA GLU A 133 16.05 -2.65 6.16
C GLU A 133 15.51 -4.02 6.60
N ASP A 134 14.19 -4.17 6.71
CA ASP A 134 13.56 -5.43 7.15
C ASP A 134 13.79 -6.57 6.16
N ARG A 135 13.80 -6.28 4.85
CA ARG A 135 13.92 -7.31 3.80
C ARG A 135 15.34 -7.66 3.43
N PHE A 136 16.26 -6.70 3.53
CA PHE A 136 17.62 -6.81 3.02
C PHE A 136 18.66 -6.22 3.98
N ASN A 137 18.61 -4.91 4.24
CA ASN A 137 19.83 -4.21 4.68
C ASN A 137 20.27 -4.52 6.12
N ARG A 138 19.35 -4.87 7.04
CA ARG A 138 19.76 -5.27 8.41
C ARG A 138 20.73 -6.46 8.42
N LYS A 139 20.70 -7.30 7.37
CA LYS A 139 21.57 -8.46 7.18
C LYS A 139 22.95 -8.07 6.61
N PHE A 140 22.99 -7.08 5.72
CA PHE A 140 24.19 -6.75 4.93
C PHE A 140 24.91 -5.47 5.36
N ARG A 141 24.18 -4.50 5.94
CA ARG A 141 24.65 -3.25 6.54
C ARG A 141 25.41 -2.33 5.57
N TYR A 142 24.90 -2.18 4.35
CA TYR A 142 25.39 -1.19 3.41
C TYR A 142 25.01 0.23 3.84
N ASP A 143 25.86 1.18 3.48
CA ASP A 143 25.68 2.61 3.72
C ASP A 143 24.50 3.17 2.91
N TRP A 144 24.02 4.35 3.31
CA TRP A 144 22.96 5.08 2.63
C TRP A 144 23.38 6.52 2.36
N VAL A 145 23.35 6.95 1.10
CA VAL A 145 23.61 8.33 0.68
C VAL A 145 22.31 9.03 0.35
N PHE A 146 22.04 10.12 1.05
CA PHE A 146 20.89 11.00 0.84
C PHE A 146 21.34 12.26 0.12
N LEU A 147 20.66 12.63 -0.97
CA LEU A 147 20.94 13.82 -1.77
C LEU A 147 19.69 14.71 -1.84
N ASN A 148 19.87 16.03 -1.82
CA ASN A 148 18.78 17.01 -1.88
C ASN A 148 19.27 18.33 -2.49
N ASP A 149 18.40 19.02 -3.23
CA ASP A 149 18.67 20.35 -3.80
C ASP A 149 18.71 21.46 -2.75
N LYS A 150 18.37 21.13 -1.50
CA LYS A 150 18.46 22.00 -0.33
C LYS A 150 19.17 21.30 0.82
N PRO A 151 19.67 22.06 1.82
CA PRO A 151 20.17 21.45 3.05
C PRO A 151 19.09 20.58 3.73
N PHE A 152 19.48 19.38 4.12
CA PHE A 152 18.63 18.52 4.96
C PHE A 152 18.44 19.12 6.36
N THR A 153 17.22 19.06 6.88
CA THR A 153 16.92 19.43 8.27
C THR A 153 17.58 18.46 9.25
N GLN A 154 17.76 18.88 10.50
CA GLN A 154 18.28 17.99 11.54
C GLN A 154 17.32 16.82 11.81
N GLU A 155 16.01 17.06 11.80
CA GLU A 155 14.98 16.00 11.93
C GLU A 155 15.14 14.93 10.86
N PHE A 156 15.38 15.33 9.59
CA PHE A 156 15.62 14.38 8.51
C PHE A 156 16.83 13.50 8.80
N LYS A 157 17.95 14.12 9.21
CA LYS A 157 19.19 13.41 9.53
C LYS A 157 19.02 12.47 10.71
N ASP A 158 18.44 12.96 11.81
CA ASP A 158 18.25 12.18 13.03
C ASP A 158 17.36 10.95 12.78
N LEU A 159 16.22 11.13 12.11
CA LEU A 159 15.29 10.03 11.85
C LEU A 159 15.87 9.00 10.88
N THR A 160 16.46 9.44 9.76
CA THR A 160 17.05 8.50 8.79
C THR A 160 18.28 7.80 9.36
N SER A 161 19.15 8.48 10.11
CA SER A 161 20.29 7.86 10.81
C SER A 161 19.85 6.85 11.88
N SER A 162 18.68 7.03 12.49
CA SER A 162 18.18 6.11 13.53
C SER A 162 17.65 4.77 12.98
N ILE A 163 17.30 4.70 11.70
CA ILE A 163 16.70 3.52 11.07
C ILE A 163 17.64 2.79 10.11
N VAL A 164 18.62 3.48 9.53
CA VAL A 164 19.63 2.87 8.65
C VAL A 164 20.61 2.04 9.49
N SER A 165 20.84 0.79 9.11
CA SER A 165 21.77 -0.09 9.82
C SER A 165 23.25 0.09 9.45
N GLY A 166 23.53 0.63 8.25
CA GLY A 166 24.85 1.12 7.83
C GLY A 166 25.11 2.58 8.21
N ASN A 167 26.03 3.27 7.53
CA ASN A 167 26.24 4.71 7.76
C ASN A 167 25.33 5.55 6.85
N ALA A 168 24.63 6.52 7.43
CA ALA A 168 23.89 7.54 6.68
C ALA A 168 24.81 8.73 6.34
N LYS A 169 24.87 9.09 5.05
CA LYS A 169 25.67 10.20 4.50
C LYS A 169 24.73 11.19 3.81
N TYR A 170 24.95 12.50 3.99
CA TYR A 170 24.03 13.54 3.52
C TYR A 170 24.77 14.56 2.64
N GLY A 171 24.30 14.75 1.42
CA GLY A 171 24.86 15.69 0.45
C GLY A 171 23.83 16.71 -0.03
N GLU A 172 24.23 17.98 -0.07
CA GLU A 172 23.52 19.01 -0.82
C GLU A 172 23.99 18.99 -2.27
N ILE A 173 23.06 19.10 -3.21
CA ILE A 173 23.35 19.10 -4.64
C ILE A 173 23.95 20.47 -5.02
N PRO A 174 25.12 20.52 -5.66
CA PRO A 174 25.68 21.77 -6.16
C PRO A 174 24.71 22.47 -7.12
N THR A 175 24.64 23.80 -7.05
CA THR A 175 23.68 24.59 -7.84
C THR A 175 23.84 24.32 -9.35
N GLU A 176 25.06 24.14 -9.85
CA GLU A 176 25.36 23.83 -11.25
C GLU A 176 24.77 22.50 -11.75
N HIS A 177 24.50 21.56 -10.83
CA HIS A 177 23.85 20.28 -11.14
C HIS A 177 22.32 20.36 -11.01
N TRP A 178 21.80 21.44 -10.40
CA TRP A 178 20.36 21.68 -10.17
C TRP A 178 19.93 23.10 -10.61
N SER A 179 20.42 23.55 -11.78
CA SER A 179 20.04 24.82 -12.39
C SER A 179 19.85 24.66 -13.90
N TYR A 180 19.38 25.72 -14.57
CA TYR A 180 19.45 25.78 -16.03
C TYR A 180 20.90 25.98 -16.47
N PRO A 181 21.38 25.20 -17.44
CA PRO A 181 22.61 25.51 -18.17
C PRO A 181 22.50 26.78 -19.01
N GLU A 182 23.64 27.41 -19.30
CA GLU A 182 23.71 28.67 -20.06
C GLU A 182 23.12 28.59 -21.48
N TRP A 183 23.09 27.40 -22.08
CA TRP A 183 22.54 27.18 -23.43
C TRP A 183 21.02 26.96 -23.45
N ILE A 184 20.35 27.01 -22.30
CA ILE A 184 18.89 26.88 -22.22
C ILE A 184 18.21 28.24 -22.32
N ASP A 185 17.36 28.37 -23.33
CA ASP A 185 16.39 29.45 -23.47
C ASP A 185 15.27 29.25 -22.44
N MET A 186 15.30 30.06 -21.38
CA MET A 186 14.34 29.98 -20.28
C MET A 186 12.92 30.35 -20.71
N GLU A 187 12.73 31.24 -21.69
CA GLU A 187 11.40 31.60 -22.19
C GLU A 187 10.79 30.41 -22.95
N LYS A 188 11.59 29.75 -23.79
CA LYS A 188 11.16 28.53 -24.49
C LYS A 188 10.84 27.39 -23.51
N ALA A 189 11.66 27.20 -22.47
CA ALA A 189 11.40 26.20 -21.44
C ALA A 189 10.11 26.50 -20.65
N ALA A 190 9.88 27.76 -20.27
CA ALA A 190 8.65 28.19 -19.58
C ALA A 190 7.40 28.02 -20.47
N LYS A 191 7.53 28.30 -21.77
CA LYS A 191 6.46 28.05 -22.74
C LYS A 191 6.15 26.56 -22.85
N SER A 192 7.16 25.70 -22.98
CA SER A 192 6.97 24.25 -23.03
C SER A 192 6.22 23.72 -21.81
N ARG A 193 6.62 24.16 -20.60
CA ARG A 193 5.90 23.83 -19.35
C ARG A 193 4.42 24.23 -19.40
N SER A 194 4.13 25.43 -19.88
CA SER A 194 2.77 25.93 -20.03
C SER A 194 1.95 25.13 -21.04
N ASP A 195 2.55 24.78 -22.19
CA ASP A 195 1.90 23.98 -23.24
C ASP A 195 1.63 22.54 -22.75
N MET A 196 2.58 21.90 -22.05
CA MET A 196 2.40 20.57 -21.47
C MET A 196 1.37 20.56 -20.34
N LYS A 197 1.27 21.65 -19.55
CA LYS A 197 0.19 21.84 -18.57
C LYS A 197 -1.18 21.79 -19.24
N ALA A 198 -1.34 22.54 -20.33
CA ALA A 198 -2.60 22.62 -21.06
C ALA A 198 -2.99 21.26 -21.66
N GLN A 199 -2.00 20.44 -22.02
CA GLN A 199 -2.18 19.06 -22.50
C GLN A 199 -2.38 18.03 -21.37
N LYS A 200 -2.37 18.45 -20.09
CA LYS A 200 -2.52 17.60 -18.91
C LYS A 200 -1.48 16.47 -18.83
N ILE A 201 -0.28 16.70 -19.34
CA ILE A 201 0.84 15.75 -19.21
C ILE A 201 1.29 15.75 -17.74
N ILE A 202 1.41 14.57 -17.13
CA ILE A 202 1.88 14.44 -15.75
C ILE A 202 3.24 15.12 -15.57
N TYR A 203 3.37 15.96 -14.55
CA TYR A 203 4.55 16.81 -14.30
C TYR A 203 4.95 17.74 -15.46
N GLY A 204 4.08 17.95 -16.45
CA GLY A 204 4.40 18.76 -17.64
C GLY A 204 4.82 20.19 -17.30
N ASP A 205 4.19 20.78 -16.30
CA ASP A 205 4.46 22.12 -15.80
C ASP A 205 5.49 22.19 -14.65
N SER A 206 6.00 21.04 -14.20
CA SER A 206 6.93 20.98 -13.08
C SER A 206 8.37 21.26 -13.53
N GLU A 207 8.90 22.38 -13.06
CA GLU A 207 10.29 22.78 -13.26
C GLU A 207 11.26 21.92 -12.45
N SER A 208 10.96 21.74 -11.15
CA SER A 208 11.75 20.88 -10.26
C SER A 208 11.86 19.44 -10.76
N TYR A 209 10.81 18.87 -11.37
CA TYR A 209 10.83 17.52 -11.93
C TYR A 209 11.83 17.39 -13.08
N ARG A 210 12.00 18.44 -13.88
CA ARG A 210 12.97 18.44 -14.99
C ARG A 210 14.40 18.53 -14.51
N HIS A 211 14.64 19.33 -13.46
CA HIS A 211 15.93 19.34 -12.78
C HIS A 211 16.24 17.98 -12.16
N MET A 212 15.25 17.33 -11.53
CA MET A 212 15.39 15.96 -11.04
C MET A 212 15.76 14.98 -12.15
N CYS A 213 15.03 14.93 -13.26
CA CYS A 213 15.35 14.01 -14.36
C CYS A 213 16.74 14.27 -14.96
N ARG A 214 17.15 15.54 -15.10
CA ARG A 214 18.51 15.90 -15.53
C ARG A 214 19.57 15.47 -14.50
N PHE A 215 19.29 15.66 -13.21
CA PHE A 215 20.17 15.29 -12.11
C PHE A 215 20.41 13.77 -12.03
N GLU A 216 19.32 12.99 -12.07
CA GLU A 216 19.37 11.53 -12.09
C GLU A 216 20.06 11.03 -13.36
N SER A 217 19.88 11.69 -14.51
CA SER A 217 20.59 11.30 -15.74
C SER A 217 22.09 11.59 -15.65
N GLY A 218 22.49 12.76 -15.16
CA GLY A 218 23.83 13.30 -15.41
C GLY A 218 24.76 13.42 -14.22
N PHE A 219 24.23 13.50 -13.00
CA PHE A 219 24.95 14.15 -11.90
C PHE A 219 24.95 13.40 -10.58
N PHE A 220 23.94 12.58 -10.25
CA PHE A 220 23.94 11.89 -8.95
C PHE A 220 25.22 11.06 -8.76
N TRP A 221 25.61 10.28 -9.78
CA TRP A 221 26.80 9.43 -9.83
C TRP A 221 28.13 10.20 -9.87
N ARG A 222 28.09 11.53 -10.00
CA ARG A 222 29.24 12.45 -9.90
C ARG A 222 29.34 13.12 -8.52
N ASN A 223 28.40 12.86 -7.61
CA ASN A 223 28.46 13.44 -6.27
C ASN A 223 29.67 12.88 -5.51
N PRO A 224 30.48 13.71 -4.83
CA PRO A 224 31.66 13.24 -4.10
C PRO A 224 31.38 12.17 -3.04
N LEU A 225 30.17 12.13 -2.47
CA LEU A 225 29.77 11.08 -1.53
C LEU A 225 29.67 9.70 -2.19
N LEU A 226 29.66 9.62 -3.52
CA LEU A 226 29.63 8.37 -4.26
C LEU A 226 31.00 7.92 -4.79
N ASP A 227 32.06 8.75 -4.67
CA ASP A 227 33.38 8.45 -5.23
C ASP A 227 34.02 7.19 -4.62
N GLU A 228 33.66 6.84 -3.39
CA GLU A 228 34.17 5.65 -2.70
C GLU A 228 33.43 4.35 -3.08
N TYR A 229 32.33 4.43 -3.84
CA TYR A 229 31.52 3.27 -4.22
C TYR A 229 31.63 2.92 -5.70
N ASP A 230 31.47 1.62 -5.98
CA ASP A 230 31.39 1.04 -7.33
C ASP A 230 29.95 0.71 -7.73
N TRP A 231 29.04 0.55 -6.76
CA TRP A 231 27.65 0.15 -6.96
C TRP A 231 26.69 1.05 -6.19
N TYR A 232 25.47 1.21 -6.70
CA TYR A 232 24.37 1.85 -5.97
C TYR A 232 23.07 1.07 -6.13
N TRP A 233 22.21 1.16 -5.11
CA TRP A 233 20.78 0.83 -5.22
C TRP A 233 19.95 2.09 -5.01
N ARG A 234 19.26 2.57 -6.05
CA ARG A 234 18.29 3.68 -5.94
C ARG A 234 17.04 3.27 -5.18
N VAL A 235 16.68 4.06 -4.17
CA VAL A 235 15.49 3.87 -3.35
C VAL A 235 14.73 5.19 -3.24
N GLU A 236 13.46 5.19 -3.66
CA GLU A 236 12.57 6.36 -3.62
C GLU A 236 11.57 6.29 -2.44
N PRO A 237 11.01 7.44 -2.01
CA PRO A 237 9.86 7.45 -1.12
C PRO A 237 8.68 6.62 -1.67
N GLY A 238 7.96 5.92 -0.80
CA GLY A 238 6.74 5.21 -1.18
C GLY A 238 6.91 3.83 -1.83
N ILE A 239 8.14 3.30 -1.90
CA ILE A 239 8.39 1.94 -2.39
C ILE A 239 8.04 0.87 -1.35
N GLN A 240 7.84 -0.37 -1.82
CA GLN A 240 7.80 -1.57 -0.98
C GLN A 240 8.61 -2.69 -1.63
N VAL A 241 9.40 -3.39 -0.82
CA VAL A 241 10.02 -4.69 -1.08
C VAL A 241 9.20 -5.73 -0.32
N HIS A 242 8.69 -6.72 -1.04
CA HIS A 242 7.69 -7.66 -0.58
C HIS A 242 8.29 -8.97 -0.07
N CYS A 243 9.48 -9.34 -0.58
CA CYS A 243 10.14 -10.60 -0.32
C CYS A 243 11.38 -10.40 0.55
N ASP A 244 11.73 -11.41 1.34
CA ASP A 244 13.00 -11.41 2.06
C ASP A 244 14.15 -11.77 1.12
N LEU A 245 15.14 -10.88 1.06
CA LEU A 245 16.33 -11.04 0.24
C LEU A 245 17.44 -11.58 1.14
N ASN A 246 17.77 -12.87 0.96
CA ASN A 246 18.72 -13.61 1.79
C ASN A 246 20.10 -13.76 1.13
N TYR A 247 20.36 -13.01 0.07
CA TYR A 247 21.66 -12.93 -0.59
C TYR A 247 22.00 -11.46 -0.85
N ASP A 248 23.28 -11.18 -1.03
CA ASP A 248 23.77 -9.82 -1.26
C ASP A 248 23.59 -9.44 -2.75
N LEU A 249 22.64 -8.54 -3.04
CA LEU A 249 22.34 -8.09 -4.41
C LEU A 249 23.55 -7.48 -5.12
N PHE A 250 24.34 -6.67 -4.40
CA PHE A 250 25.49 -6.01 -5.00
C PHE A 250 26.59 -7.01 -5.32
N LYS A 251 26.84 -7.93 -4.38
CA LYS A 251 27.81 -9.00 -4.60
C LYS A 251 27.36 -9.94 -5.71
N TYR A 252 26.06 -10.24 -5.82
CA TYR A 252 25.53 -11.02 -6.94
C TYR A 252 25.81 -10.33 -8.28
N MET A 253 25.58 -9.02 -8.37
CA MET A 253 25.87 -8.26 -9.59
C MET A 253 27.35 -8.29 -9.96
N GLU A 254 28.26 -8.17 -8.99
CA GLU A 254 29.70 -8.28 -9.19
C GLU A 254 30.14 -9.70 -9.59
N ASP A 255 29.75 -10.71 -8.81
CA ASP A 255 30.16 -12.11 -9.00
C ASP A 255 29.62 -12.71 -10.32
N ASN A 256 28.49 -12.18 -10.83
CA ASN A 256 27.86 -12.62 -12.08
C ASN A 256 28.09 -11.68 -13.26
N ASP A 257 29.06 -10.75 -13.12
CA ASP A 257 29.53 -9.86 -14.19
C ASP A 257 28.36 -9.12 -14.86
N LYS A 258 27.43 -8.63 -14.03
CA LYS A 258 26.30 -7.77 -14.40
C LYS A 258 26.70 -6.31 -14.24
N VAL A 259 25.90 -5.40 -14.79
CA VAL A 259 26.18 -3.96 -14.73
C VAL A 259 24.94 -3.14 -14.37
N TYR A 260 23.77 -3.53 -14.87
CA TYR A 260 22.52 -2.80 -14.64
C TYR A 260 21.39 -3.79 -14.32
N GLY A 261 20.74 -3.62 -13.17
CA GLY A 261 19.67 -4.48 -12.68
C GLY A 261 18.38 -3.71 -12.41
N PHE A 262 17.23 -4.28 -12.80
CA PHE A 262 15.91 -3.66 -12.69
C PHE A 262 14.82 -4.66 -12.26
N THR A 263 13.68 -4.16 -11.78
CA THR A 263 12.48 -4.96 -11.44
C THR A 263 11.27 -4.66 -12.33
N ILE A 264 11.10 -3.43 -12.81
CA ILE A 264 9.94 -3.04 -13.64
C ILE A 264 10.41 -2.45 -14.95
N SER A 265 9.72 -2.79 -16.05
CA SER A 265 9.88 -2.14 -17.35
C SER A 265 8.52 -1.72 -17.92
N ILE A 266 8.49 -0.59 -18.61
CA ILE A 266 7.26 0.08 -19.04
C ILE A 266 7.49 0.88 -20.33
N HIS A 267 6.40 1.20 -21.03
CA HIS A 267 6.44 2.15 -22.15
C HIS A 267 6.39 3.58 -21.62
N GLU A 268 7.25 4.46 -22.16
CA GLU A 268 7.18 5.90 -21.89
C GLU A 268 6.01 6.55 -22.66
N PHE A 269 5.58 7.71 -22.19
CA PHE A 269 4.69 8.58 -22.95
C PHE A 269 5.46 9.34 -24.02
N GLU A 270 5.24 9.01 -25.30
CA GLU A 270 5.94 9.61 -26.45
C GLU A 270 5.93 11.15 -26.42
N LYS A 271 4.82 11.78 -25.98
CA LYS A 271 4.69 13.25 -25.85
C LYS A 271 5.74 13.89 -24.93
N THR A 272 6.39 13.12 -24.08
CA THR A 272 7.41 13.60 -23.15
C THR A 272 8.81 13.54 -23.73
N ILE A 273 9.02 12.78 -24.81
CA ILE A 273 10.31 12.49 -25.44
C ILE A 273 10.27 12.52 -26.99
N PRO A 274 9.51 13.43 -27.66
CA PRO A 274 9.31 13.34 -29.11
C PRO A 274 10.60 13.43 -29.96
N SER A 275 11.67 14.09 -29.48
CA SER A 275 12.95 14.16 -30.22
C SER A 275 14.07 13.28 -29.65
N LEU A 276 13.87 12.62 -28.51
CA LEU A 276 14.92 11.85 -27.82
C LEU A 276 15.54 10.77 -28.71
N TRP A 277 14.71 10.01 -29.44
CA TRP A 277 15.22 8.94 -30.30
C TRP A 277 16.00 9.48 -31.50
N GLN A 278 15.56 10.59 -32.08
CA GLN A 278 16.28 11.19 -33.20
C GLN A 278 17.67 11.68 -32.75
N HIS A 279 17.73 12.35 -31.60
CA HIS A 279 19.00 12.75 -30.99
C HIS A 279 19.89 11.56 -30.64
N THR A 280 19.30 10.45 -30.19
CA THR A 280 20.04 9.21 -29.96
C THR A 280 20.62 8.63 -31.25
N LYS A 281 19.86 8.61 -32.36
CA LYS A 281 20.37 8.19 -33.67
C LYS A 281 21.51 9.07 -34.17
N ASP A 282 21.40 10.38 -33.97
CA ASP A 282 22.44 11.34 -34.33
C ASP A 282 23.71 11.10 -33.51
N PHE A 283 23.58 10.81 -32.20
CA PHE A 283 24.69 10.41 -31.35
C PHE A 283 25.34 9.09 -31.82
N ILE A 284 24.55 8.05 -32.11
CA ILE A 284 25.05 6.77 -32.63
C ILE A 284 25.88 6.98 -33.91
N LYS A 285 25.40 7.85 -34.81
CA LYS A 285 26.11 8.18 -36.05
C LYS A 285 27.43 8.90 -35.79
N GLN A 286 27.48 9.77 -34.78
CA GLN A 286 28.66 10.53 -34.42
C GLN A 286 29.68 9.70 -33.61
N TYR A 287 29.22 8.77 -32.79
CA TYR A 287 30.02 7.95 -31.88
C TYR A 287 29.76 6.44 -32.04
N PRO A 288 29.96 5.86 -33.24
CA PRO A 288 29.70 4.44 -33.48
C PRO A 288 30.56 3.51 -32.60
N GLN A 289 31.72 3.98 -32.13
CA GLN A 289 32.62 3.23 -31.24
C GLN A 289 32.03 2.97 -29.85
N HIS A 290 31.01 3.72 -29.42
CA HIS A 290 30.37 3.54 -28.12
C HIS A 290 29.28 2.46 -28.14
N ILE A 291 28.90 1.98 -29.33
CA ILE A 291 27.82 1.01 -29.48
C ILE A 291 28.37 -0.40 -29.31
N ALA A 292 27.87 -1.11 -28.30
CA ALA A 292 28.25 -2.49 -28.06
C ALA A 292 27.77 -3.37 -29.23
N LYS A 293 28.59 -4.35 -29.61
CA LYS A 293 28.29 -5.24 -30.74
C LYS A 293 27.04 -6.10 -30.47
N ASP A 294 26.95 -6.66 -29.27
CA ASP A 294 25.84 -7.52 -28.83
C ASP A 294 24.89 -6.75 -27.89
N ASN A 295 24.59 -5.50 -28.27
CA ASN A 295 23.71 -4.63 -27.52
C ASN A 295 22.26 -5.11 -27.49
N PHE A 296 21.41 -4.37 -26.79
CA PHE A 296 20.02 -4.71 -26.55
C PHE A 296 19.03 -3.89 -27.40
N MET A 297 19.39 -3.57 -28.65
CA MET A 297 18.52 -2.82 -29.59
C MET A 297 17.12 -3.42 -29.73
N GLU A 298 17.00 -4.76 -29.75
CA GLU A 298 15.71 -5.47 -29.86
C GLU A 298 14.74 -5.17 -28.71
N PHE A 299 15.24 -4.74 -27.54
CA PHE A 299 14.38 -4.33 -26.43
C PHE A 299 13.76 -2.94 -26.66
N ILE A 300 14.54 -2.00 -27.20
CA ILE A 300 14.14 -0.60 -27.38
C ILE A 300 13.59 -0.28 -28.79
N SER A 301 13.67 -1.19 -29.75
CA SER A 301 13.18 -0.96 -31.11
C SER A 301 12.68 -2.24 -31.77
N ASP A 302 11.48 -2.19 -32.35
CA ASP A 302 10.88 -3.30 -33.10
C ASP A 302 11.36 -3.35 -34.57
N ASN A 303 12.15 -2.37 -35.01
CA ASN A 303 12.56 -2.20 -36.42
C ASN A 303 14.04 -1.81 -36.54
N ASN A 304 14.90 -2.49 -35.79
CA ASN A 304 16.37 -2.36 -35.85
C ASN A 304 16.88 -0.92 -35.68
N GLY A 305 16.19 -0.12 -34.86
CA GLY A 305 16.58 1.22 -34.50
C GLY A 305 15.97 2.34 -35.34
N GLU A 306 15.11 2.04 -36.32
CA GLU A 306 14.44 3.09 -37.11
C GLU A 306 13.56 3.99 -36.21
N THR A 307 12.77 3.37 -35.32
CA THR A 307 11.93 4.04 -34.32
C THR A 307 12.12 3.46 -32.92
N TYR A 308 11.97 4.30 -31.90
CA TYR A 308 11.90 3.86 -30.51
C TYR A 308 10.52 3.27 -30.21
N ASN A 309 10.48 2.08 -29.61
CA ASN A 309 9.23 1.44 -29.19
C ASN A 309 8.73 1.94 -27.82
N LEU A 310 9.44 2.91 -27.21
CA LEU A 310 9.17 3.54 -25.92
C LEU A 310 9.51 2.68 -24.68
N CYS A 311 10.02 1.46 -24.86
CA CYS A 311 10.36 0.58 -23.75
C CYS A 311 11.58 1.05 -22.96
N HIS A 312 11.42 1.13 -21.65
CA HIS A 312 12.49 1.45 -20.72
C HIS A 312 12.35 0.68 -19.41
N PHE A 313 13.47 0.53 -18.69
CA PHE A 313 13.54 0.10 -17.30
C PHE A 313 13.12 1.25 -16.38
N TRP A 314 12.33 0.97 -15.35
CA TRP A 314 11.76 2.00 -14.50
C TRP A 314 12.72 2.35 -13.35
N SER A 315 13.38 3.50 -13.46
CA SER A 315 14.60 3.85 -12.71
C SER A 315 14.44 4.06 -11.19
N ASN A 316 13.22 4.10 -10.65
CA ASN A 316 13.03 4.18 -9.19
C ASN A 316 13.57 2.93 -8.46
N PHE A 317 13.70 1.80 -9.16
CA PHE A 317 14.53 0.68 -8.74
C PHE A 317 15.66 0.48 -9.74
N GLU A 318 16.89 0.71 -9.30
CA GLU A 318 18.11 0.41 -10.05
C GLU A 318 19.16 -0.12 -9.10
N VAL A 319 19.68 -1.32 -9.37
CA VAL A 319 20.95 -1.79 -8.78
C VAL A 319 21.95 -1.80 -9.90
N ALA A 320 22.89 -0.86 -9.91
CA ALA A 320 23.79 -0.70 -11.06
C ALA A 320 25.19 -0.26 -10.66
N SER A 321 26.15 -0.52 -11.55
CA SER A 321 27.53 -0.09 -11.37
C SER A 321 27.66 1.39 -11.70
N LEU A 322 28.19 2.17 -10.76
CA LEU A 322 28.54 3.58 -10.97
C LEU A 322 29.61 3.74 -12.07
N ASN A 323 30.44 2.71 -12.29
CA ASN A 323 31.47 2.72 -13.33
C ASN A 323 30.88 2.77 -14.74
N PHE A 324 29.63 2.29 -14.93
CA PHE A 324 28.93 2.44 -16.20
C PHE A 324 28.62 3.91 -16.50
N TRP A 325 28.03 4.63 -15.54
CA TRP A 325 27.72 6.05 -15.69
C TRP A 325 28.99 6.91 -15.80
N ARG A 326 30.07 6.51 -15.11
CA ARG A 326 31.38 7.16 -15.19
C ARG A 326 32.12 6.88 -16.50
N SER A 327 31.67 5.93 -17.32
CA SER A 327 32.32 5.57 -18.59
C SER A 327 32.30 6.73 -19.59
N GLN A 328 33.26 6.74 -20.52
CA GLN A 328 33.31 7.75 -21.57
C GLN A 328 32.06 7.72 -22.46
N ALA A 329 31.54 6.52 -22.77
CA ALA A 329 30.34 6.36 -23.60
C ALA A 329 29.13 7.07 -22.99
N TYR A 330 28.87 6.87 -21.69
CA TYR A 330 27.76 7.51 -21.01
C TYR A 330 27.97 9.01 -20.83
N ARG A 331 29.20 9.45 -20.47
CA ARG A 331 29.55 10.87 -20.37
C ARG A 331 29.31 11.61 -21.68
N ASP A 332 29.81 11.07 -22.80
CA ASP A 332 29.62 11.67 -24.12
C ASP A 332 28.13 11.72 -24.49
N TYR A 333 27.37 10.66 -24.18
CA TYR A 333 25.93 10.61 -24.45
C TYR A 333 25.16 11.65 -23.65
N PHE A 334 25.37 11.71 -22.34
CA PHE A 334 24.75 12.71 -21.48
C PHE A 334 25.13 14.12 -21.90
N ASP A 335 26.43 14.41 -22.11
CA ASP A 335 26.89 15.74 -22.50
C ASP A 335 26.35 16.17 -23.87
N TYR A 336 26.14 15.23 -24.80
CA TYR A 336 25.43 15.48 -26.06
C TYR A 336 23.96 15.83 -25.80
N LEU A 337 23.22 14.99 -25.07
CA LEU A 337 21.80 15.18 -24.78
C LEU A 337 21.54 16.47 -24.01
N ASP A 338 22.36 16.80 -23.02
CA ASP A 338 22.22 18.00 -22.19
C ASP A 338 22.28 19.28 -23.04
N LYS A 339 23.16 19.30 -24.07
CA LYS A 339 23.28 20.41 -25.03
C LYS A 339 22.10 20.57 -25.98
N THR A 340 21.29 19.53 -26.18
CA THR A 340 20.05 19.64 -26.99
C THR A 340 18.95 20.41 -26.27
N GLY A 341 18.99 20.42 -24.93
CA GLY A 341 17.99 21.02 -24.06
C GLY A 341 16.71 20.19 -23.89
N GLY A 342 16.67 18.93 -24.34
CA GLY A 342 15.48 18.07 -24.27
C GLY A 342 14.89 17.90 -22.86
N PHE A 343 15.71 17.90 -21.81
CA PHE A 343 15.24 17.91 -20.41
C PHE A 343 14.29 19.09 -20.09
N PHE A 344 14.51 20.26 -20.70
CA PHE A 344 13.79 21.49 -20.40
C PHE A 344 12.80 21.92 -21.50
N TYR A 345 13.10 21.60 -22.76
CA TYR A 345 12.20 21.87 -23.88
C TYR A 345 11.16 20.76 -24.10
N GLU A 346 11.46 19.51 -23.72
CA GLU A 346 10.52 18.38 -23.78
C GLU A 346 10.12 17.93 -22.39
N ARG A 347 10.31 16.70 -21.93
CA ARG A 347 10.23 16.28 -20.50
C ARG A 347 10.94 14.94 -20.34
N TRP A 348 12.17 14.87 -20.82
CA TRP A 348 12.95 13.63 -20.83
C TRP A 348 13.18 13.14 -19.40
N GLY A 349 12.66 11.96 -19.10
CA GLY A 349 12.93 11.25 -17.86
C GLY A 349 14.33 10.62 -17.89
N ASP A 350 14.92 10.44 -16.71
CA ASP A 350 16.13 9.65 -16.52
C ASP A 350 15.92 8.19 -16.90
N ALA A 351 14.74 7.62 -16.61
CA ALA A 351 14.42 6.22 -16.92
C ALA A 351 14.62 5.83 -18.40
N PRO A 352 14.04 6.53 -19.40
CA PRO A 352 14.32 6.25 -20.81
C PRO A 352 15.77 6.56 -21.21
N ILE A 353 16.43 7.56 -20.61
CA ILE A 353 17.84 7.88 -20.92
C ILE A 353 18.78 6.76 -20.44
N HIS A 354 18.64 6.34 -19.18
CA HIS A 354 19.39 5.22 -18.60
C HIS A 354 19.17 3.94 -19.40
N SER A 355 17.93 3.67 -19.78
CA SER A 355 17.56 2.46 -20.51
C SER A 355 18.13 2.42 -21.92
N ILE A 356 18.04 3.53 -22.66
CA ILE A 356 18.65 3.65 -24.00
C ILE A 356 20.16 3.49 -23.90
N ALA A 357 20.81 4.16 -22.94
CA ALA A 357 22.25 4.03 -22.74
C ALA A 357 22.66 2.59 -22.40
N ALA A 358 22.00 1.95 -21.43
CA ALA A 358 22.27 0.57 -21.05
C ALA A 358 22.05 -0.37 -22.24
N ALA A 359 20.95 -0.20 -22.98
CA ALA A 359 20.63 -1.02 -24.13
C ALA A 359 21.57 -0.82 -25.33
N LEU A 360 22.27 0.31 -25.46
CA LEU A 360 23.18 0.58 -26.59
C LEU A 360 24.64 0.34 -26.25
N PHE A 361 25.08 0.71 -25.04
CA PHE A 361 26.50 0.78 -24.69
C PHE A 361 26.99 -0.47 -23.94
N LEU A 362 26.06 -1.34 -23.49
CA LEU A 362 26.39 -2.61 -22.86
C LEU A 362 26.01 -3.79 -23.76
N PRO A 363 26.78 -4.88 -23.72
CA PRO A 363 26.28 -6.19 -24.13
C PRO A 363 25.02 -6.55 -23.33
N LYS A 364 23.99 -7.11 -23.99
CA LYS A 364 22.68 -7.33 -23.36
C LYS A 364 22.71 -8.28 -22.16
N ASP A 365 23.69 -9.17 -22.07
CA ASP A 365 23.88 -10.09 -20.94
C ASP A 365 24.40 -9.41 -19.66
N LYS A 366 24.82 -8.14 -19.74
CA LYS A 366 25.16 -7.27 -18.60
C LYS A 366 23.94 -6.67 -17.91
N ILE A 367 22.77 -6.76 -18.54
CA ILE A 367 21.51 -6.27 -18.00
C ILE A 367 20.81 -7.44 -17.31
N HIS A 368 20.29 -7.21 -16.10
CA HIS A 368 19.65 -8.22 -15.27
C HIS A 368 18.24 -7.80 -14.84
N TYR A 369 17.30 -8.72 -14.98
CA TYR A 369 15.94 -8.58 -14.45
C TYR A 369 15.87 -9.36 -13.14
N PHE A 370 15.62 -8.66 -12.04
CA PHE A 370 15.39 -9.26 -10.73
C PHE A 370 13.94 -9.77 -10.66
N GLU A 371 13.72 -11.00 -11.11
CA GLU A 371 12.41 -11.65 -11.04
C GLU A 371 12.04 -12.10 -9.61
N ASP A 372 13.03 -12.11 -8.73
CA ASP A 372 13.04 -12.58 -7.35
C ASP A 372 12.81 -11.43 -6.34
N VAL A 373 13.06 -10.17 -6.74
CA VAL A 373 12.87 -8.98 -5.89
C VAL A 373 11.45 -8.44 -6.03
N GLY A 374 10.51 -9.00 -5.24
CA GLY A 374 9.14 -8.48 -5.08
C GLY A 374 9.14 -6.98 -4.79
N TYR A 375 8.71 -6.15 -5.75
CA TYR A 375 8.87 -4.69 -5.66
C TYR A 375 7.61 -3.93 -6.10
N ASN A 376 7.24 -2.90 -5.36
CA ASN A 376 6.15 -1.98 -5.68
C ASN A 376 6.61 -0.53 -5.64
N HIS A 377 6.14 0.25 -6.61
CA HIS A 377 6.16 1.70 -6.56
C HIS A 377 4.88 2.24 -7.21
N GLY A 378 4.12 3.04 -6.47
CA GLY A 378 2.83 3.56 -6.92
C GLY A 378 1.86 2.44 -7.34
N VAL A 379 1.44 2.46 -8.61
CA VAL A 379 0.43 1.53 -9.15
C VAL A 379 1.01 0.25 -9.76
N TYR A 380 2.33 0.17 -9.93
CA TYR A 380 2.97 -0.99 -10.57
C TYR A 380 3.67 -1.84 -9.53
N THR A 381 3.47 -3.15 -9.66
CA THR A 381 4.04 -4.17 -8.77
C THR A 381 4.72 -5.21 -9.65
N GLN A 382 5.98 -5.51 -9.36
CA GLN A 382 6.61 -6.77 -9.71
C GLN A 382 6.35 -7.74 -8.55
N CYS A 383 5.87 -8.94 -8.84
CA CYS A 383 5.69 -9.98 -7.82
C CYS A 383 6.13 -11.33 -8.38
N PRO A 384 7.06 -12.05 -7.70
CA PRO A 384 7.48 -13.38 -8.12
C PRO A 384 6.26 -14.32 -8.32
N LEU A 385 6.14 -14.89 -9.52
CA LEU A 385 4.95 -15.68 -9.88
C LEU A 385 4.97 -17.07 -9.24
N ASN A 386 6.17 -17.63 -9.03
CA ASN A 386 6.32 -18.96 -8.47
C ASN A 386 5.87 -18.98 -6.98
N PRO A 387 4.87 -19.82 -6.62
CA PRO A 387 4.36 -19.87 -5.26
C PRO A 387 5.37 -20.42 -4.25
N GLN A 388 6.19 -21.40 -4.63
CA GLN A 388 7.19 -21.99 -3.75
C GLN A 388 8.23 -20.96 -3.34
N PHE A 389 8.76 -20.21 -4.32
CA PHE A 389 9.65 -19.07 -4.08
C PHE A 389 9.01 -18.06 -3.12
N ARG A 390 7.75 -17.68 -3.36
CA ARG A 390 7.06 -16.73 -2.48
C ARG A 390 6.93 -17.24 -1.04
N PHE A 391 6.79 -18.55 -0.83
CA PHE A 391 6.74 -19.14 0.51
C PHE A 391 8.12 -19.14 1.15
N GLU A 392 9.15 -19.62 0.45
CA GLU A 392 10.53 -19.67 0.94
C GLU A 392 11.10 -18.29 1.28
N HIS A 393 10.73 -17.28 0.49
CA HIS A 393 11.15 -15.89 0.66
C HIS A 393 10.11 -15.03 1.39
N ARG A 394 9.08 -15.65 1.96
CA ARG A 394 8.08 -14.98 2.83
C ARG A 394 7.49 -13.71 2.22
N CYS A 395 7.17 -13.77 0.93
CA CYS A 395 6.65 -12.65 0.14
C CYS A 395 5.20 -12.31 0.51
N ASP A 396 4.85 -11.02 0.57
CA ASP A 396 3.48 -10.54 0.87
C ASP A 396 2.77 -9.85 -0.32
N CYS A 397 3.34 -9.92 -1.52
CA CYS A 397 2.72 -9.41 -2.74
C CYS A 397 1.66 -10.35 -3.32
N ASN A 398 0.70 -9.78 -4.04
CA ASN A 398 -0.29 -10.54 -4.80
C ASN A 398 0.22 -10.79 -6.24
N PRO A 399 0.47 -12.04 -6.67
CA PRO A 399 0.95 -12.34 -8.03
C PRO A 399 -0.05 -11.93 -9.11
N ASP A 400 -1.36 -11.86 -8.80
CA ASP A 400 -2.38 -11.37 -9.74
C ASP A 400 -2.25 -9.87 -10.02
N LYS A 401 -1.43 -9.14 -9.27
CA LYS A 401 -1.09 -7.73 -9.48
C LYS A 401 0.26 -7.53 -10.18
N ASP A 402 0.99 -8.59 -10.49
CA ASP A 402 2.26 -8.49 -11.23
C ASP A 402 2.08 -7.75 -12.56
N PHE A 403 3.00 -6.84 -12.85
CA PHE A 403 2.95 -5.95 -14.00
C PHE A 403 3.76 -6.47 -15.19
N THR A 404 4.76 -7.33 -14.97
CA THR A 404 5.83 -7.69 -15.92
C THR A 404 5.33 -8.12 -17.30
N PHE A 405 4.24 -8.89 -17.36
CA PHE A 405 3.70 -9.37 -18.63
C PHE A 405 2.36 -8.71 -19.03
N ARG A 406 2.02 -7.56 -18.42
CA ARG A 406 0.84 -6.78 -18.82
C ARG A 406 1.09 -5.98 -20.09
N GLY A 407 0.02 -5.59 -20.78
CA GLY A 407 0.10 -4.96 -22.11
C GLY A 407 0.86 -3.63 -22.16
N TYR A 408 0.92 -2.88 -21.06
CA TYR A 408 1.69 -1.64 -20.97
C TYR A 408 3.11 -1.82 -20.42
N SER A 409 3.44 -3.01 -19.90
CA SER A 409 4.80 -3.36 -19.50
C SER A 409 5.64 -3.77 -20.71
N CYS A 410 6.96 -3.68 -20.57
CA CYS A 410 7.94 -4.16 -21.54
C CYS A 410 8.58 -5.50 -21.15
N GLY A 411 8.11 -6.18 -20.10
CA GLY A 411 8.68 -7.47 -19.68
C GLY A 411 8.53 -8.56 -20.74
N LYS A 412 7.42 -8.58 -21.53
CA LYS A 412 7.30 -9.48 -22.69
C LYS A 412 8.44 -9.28 -23.70
N LYS A 413 8.76 -8.02 -24.02
CA LYS A 413 9.82 -7.65 -24.95
C LYS A 413 11.20 -8.02 -24.41
N TYR A 414 11.43 -7.79 -23.12
CA TYR A 414 12.66 -8.22 -22.44
C TYR A 414 12.88 -9.73 -22.58
N TYR A 415 11.88 -10.55 -22.24
CA TYR A 415 11.98 -12.01 -22.34
C TYR A 415 12.18 -12.48 -23.79
N GLU A 416 11.46 -11.89 -24.75
CA GLU A 416 11.59 -12.22 -26.18
C GLU A 416 13.01 -11.90 -26.70
N ALA A 417 13.54 -10.71 -26.41
CA ALA A 417 14.87 -10.27 -26.86
C ALA A 417 16.03 -10.99 -26.13
N MET A 418 15.81 -11.45 -24.90
CA MET A 418 16.74 -12.30 -24.14
C MET A 418 16.60 -13.79 -24.45
N LYS A 419 15.57 -14.19 -25.23
CA LYS A 419 15.23 -15.59 -25.53
C LYS A 419 14.99 -16.42 -24.26
N LEU A 420 14.31 -15.81 -23.30
CA LEU A 420 13.89 -16.45 -22.05
C LEU A 420 12.49 -17.05 -22.21
N GLU A 421 12.27 -18.19 -21.58
CA GLU A 421 10.92 -18.75 -21.44
C GLU A 421 10.14 -17.96 -20.39
N LYS A 422 8.88 -17.63 -20.71
CA LYS A 422 7.98 -16.99 -19.72
C LYS A 422 7.70 -18.01 -18.60
N PRO A 423 7.53 -17.57 -17.34
CA PRO A 423 7.18 -18.45 -16.23
C PRO A 423 5.92 -19.27 -16.55
N LYS A 424 5.89 -20.54 -16.16
CA LYS A 424 4.76 -21.45 -16.46
C LYS A 424 3.48 -21.02 -15.73
N GLU A 425 3.65 -20.32 -14.62
CA GLU A 425 2.61 -19.72 -13.81
C GLU A 425 1.93 -18.54 -14.53
N TRP A 426 2.58 -17.96 -15.53
CA TRP A 426 1.97 -16.94 -16.37
C TRP A 426 0.98 -17.56 -17.37
N ASN A 427 -0.31 -17.41 -17.06
CA ASN A 427 -1.41 -17.85 -17.91
C ASN A 427 -2.22 -16.63 -18.39
N GLU A 428 -2.22 -16.35 -19.70
CA GLU A 428 -3.04 -15.28 -20.31
C GLU A 428 -4.53 -15.27 -19.89
N PRO A 429 -5.19 -16.42 -19.61
CA PRO A 429 -6.59 -16.45 -19.18
C PRO A 429 -6.90 -15.95 -17.76
N ASN A 430 -5.92 -15.89 -16.84
CA ASN A 430 -6.17 -15.51 -15.43
C ASN A 430 -6.55 -14.04 -15.23
N GLN A 431 -6.60 -13.25 -16.31
CA GLN A 431 -6.82 -11.80 -16.25
C GLN A 431 -8.19 -11.33 -16.75
N LYS A 432 -9.03 -12.21 -17.31
CA LYS A 432 -10.45 -11.89 -17.59
C LYS A 432 -11.38 -12.14 -16.39
N ALA A 433 -10.89 -12.75 -15.31
CA ALA A 433 -11.70 -13.21 -14.18
C ALA A 433 -11.90 -12.18 -13.06
N VAL A 434 -11.62 -10.89 -13.28
CA VAL A 434 -11.82 -9.84 -12.26
C VAL A 434 -13.19 -9.14 -12.37
N GLU A 435 -14.02 -9.42 -13.39
CA GLU A 435 -15.28 -8.69 -13.58
C GLU A 435 -16.60 -9.46 -13.34
N GLU A 436 -16.64 -10.78 -13.15
CA GLU A 436 -17.91 -11.45 -12.80
C GLU A 436 -17.70 -12.63 -11.84
N GLN A 437 -17.82 -12.38 -10.53
CA GLN A 437 -18.06 -13.45 -9.56
C GLN A 437 -19.50 -13.95 -9.70
N LYS A 438 -19.67 -15.10 -10.35
CA LYS A 438 -20.77 -16.05 -10.07
C LYS A 438 -20.17 -17.35 -9.55
N PRO A 439 -20.82 -18.01 -8.57
CA PRO A 439 -20.24 -19.14 -7.87
C PRO A 439 -20.21 -20.38 -8.79
N LEU A 440 -19.03 -20.95 -9.00
CA LEU A 440 -18.88 -22.24 -9.68
C LEU A 440 -18.51 -23.33 -8.67
N LYS A 441 -19.36 -24.36 -8.69
CA LYS A 441 -19.26 -25.61 -7.92
C LYS A 441 -18.19 -26.53 -8.49
N ASP A 442 -17.59 -27.30 -7.59
CA ASP A 442 -16.89 -28.58 -7.77
C ASP A 442 -16.07 -28.76 -9.06
N ALA A 443 -14.76 -28.55 -8.93
CA ALA A 443 -13.76 -29.28 -9.71
C ALA A 443 -12.64 -29.71 -8.77
N SER A 444 -12.46 -31.03 -8.65
CA SER A 444 -11.43 -31.68 -7.86
C SER A 444 -10.02 -31.20 -8.25
N ALA A 445 -9.30 -30.63 -7.28
CA ALA A 445 -7.94 -30.15 -7.45
C ALA A 445 -6.94 -31.28 -7.77
N PRO A 446 -5.93 -31.03 -8.63
CA PRO A 446 -4.81 -31.96 -8.80
C PRO A 446 -3.98 -32.04 -7.51
N LYS A 447 -3.50 -33.24 -7.19
CA LYS A 447 -2.66 -33.52 -6.01
C LYS A 447 -1.35 -32.74 -6.10
N VAL A 448 -1.18 -31.78 -5.20
CA VAL A 448 0.10 -31.13 -4.89
C VAL A 448 1.02 -32.19 -4.26
N PRO A 449 2.30 -32.32 -4.69
CA PRO A 449 3.28 -33.16 -4.00
C PRO A 449 3.41 -32.71 -2.54
N ALA A 450 3.67 -33.65 -1.63
CA ALA A 450 3.83 -33.35 -0.21
C ALA A 450 4.78 -32.16 0.00
N SER A 451 4.37 -31.23 0.87
CA SER A 451 5.17 -30.08 1.29
C SER A 451 6.63 -30.51 1.50
N PRO A 452 7.62 -29.82 0.92
CA PRO A 452 8.97 -29.90 1.46
C PRO A 452 8.87 -29.58 2.96
N GLU A 453 9.51 -30.39 3.81
CA GLU A 453 9.52 -30.20 5.26
C GLU A 453 9.78 -28.72 5.54
N LEU A 454 8.75 -28.02 6.01
CA LEU A 454 8.85 -26.68 6.55
C LEU A 454 10.05 -26.70 7.49
N VAL A 455 11.05 -25.86 7.21
CA VAL A 455 12.14 -25.59 8.15
C VAL A 455 11.47 -25.37 9.49
N LYS A 456 11.65 -26.33 10.42
CA LYS A 456 11.07 -26.25 11.76
C LYS A 456 11.59 -24.94 12.33
N GLY A 457 10.72 -23.94 12.41
CA GLY A 457 11.02 -22.66 13.02
C GLY A 457 11.56 -22.89 14.43
N ALA A 458 12.33 -21.93 14.94
CA ALA A 458 13.04 -21.92 16.21
C ALA A 458 12.17 -22.10 17.49
N ALA A 459 10.99 -22.72 17.38
CA ALA A 459 10.02 -22.99 18.43
C ALA A 459 10.58 -23.79 19.63
N ASN A 460 11.79 -24.35 19.52
CA ASN A 460 12.41 -25.16 20.58
C ASN A 460 13.80 -24.67 21.02
N ASP A 461 14.21 -23.46 20.65
CA ASP A 461 15.47 -22.92 21.21
C ASP A 461 15.28 -22.45 22.65
N ALA A 462 15.35 -23.41 23.58
CA ALA A 462 15.29 -23.17 25.02
C ALA A 462 16.44 -22.30 25.55
N SER A 463 17.46 -22.00 24.72
CA SER A 463 18.53 -21.06 25.07
C SER A 463 18.12 -19.60 24.87
N ASN A 464 17.08 -19.33 24.06
CA ASN A 464 16.54 -17.99 23.91
C ASN A 464 15.67 -17.63 25.14
N PRO A 465 16.05 -16.63 25.96
CA PRO A 465 15.31 -16.26 27.17
C PRO A 465 13.89 -15.77 26.88
N ASN A 466 13.63 -15.26 25.67
CA ASN A 466 12.29 -14.85 25.23
C ASN A 466 11.37 -16.04 24.99
N ILE A 467 11.92 -17.20 24.62
CA ILE A 467 11.17 -18.45 24.37
C ILE A 467 10.99 -19.21 25.69
N ALA A 468 12.02 -19.27 26.53
CA ALA A 468 12.02 -20.03 27.78
C ALA A 468 10.95 -19.57 28.80
N ASN A 469 10.57 -18.29 28.79
CA ASN A 469 9.60 -17.69 29.71
C ASN A 469 8.27 -17.28 29.05
N LYS A 470 8.00 -17.82 27.86
CA LYS A 470 6.82 -17.48 27.06
C LYS A 470 5.53 -17.79 27.80
N ILE A 471 4.58 -16.85 27.81
CA ILE A 471 3.28 -17.10 28.43
C ILE A 471 2.34 -17.81 27.44
N LYS A 472 1.23 -18.37 27.93
CA LYS A 472 0.24 -18.99 27.05
C LYS A 472 -0.56 -17.90 26.33
N ALA A 473 -0.07 -17.44 25.19
CA ALA A 473 -0.74 -16.43 24.37
C ALA A 473 -0.67 -16.75 22.88
N THR A 474 -1.52 -16.07 22.10
CA THR A 474 -1.61 -16.24 20.64
C THR A 474 -2.04 -14.94 19.97
N PHE A 475 -1.76 -14.79 18.69
CA PHE A 475 -2.55 -13.91 17.83
C PHE A 475 -3.83 -14.63 17.41
N VAL A 476 -4.92 -13.89 17.27
CA VAL A 476 -6.16 -14.40 16.69
C VAL A 476 -6.59 -13.50 15.55
N THR A 477 -6.98 -14.11 14.44
CA THR A 477 -7.39 -13.43 13.23
C THR A 477 -8.65 -14.07 12.68
N LEU A 478 -9.66 -13.25 12.43
CA LEU A 478 -10.80 -13.60 11.61
C LEU A 478 -10.51 -13.17 10.16
N ALA A 479 -10.35 -14.13 9.25
CA ALA A 479 -10.02 -13.83 7.85
C ALA A 479 -10.65 -14.86 6.91
N ARG A 480 -10.95 -14.44 5.68
CA ARG A 480 -11.40 -15.31 4.61
C ARG A 480 -10.24 -15.69 3.69
N ASN A 481 -10.46 -16.72 2.87
CA ASN A 481 -9.54 -17.06 1.78
C ASN A 481 -9.27 -15.87 0.84
N SER A 482 -10.24 -14.96 0.66
CA SER A 482 -10.11 -13.72 -0.13
C SER A 482 -9.17 -12.70 0.49
N ASP A 483 -8.96 -12.76 1.80
CA ASP A 483 -8.21 -11.76 2.56
C ASP A 483 -6.71 -12.11 2.64
N LYS A 484 -6.29 -13.18 1.94
CA LYS A 484 -4.91 -13.69 1.91
C LYS A 484 -3.87 -12.58 1.72
N ALA A 485 -4.07 -11.69 0.75
CA ALA A 485 -3.09 -10.63 0.47
C ALA A 485 -2.98 -9.61 1.61
N SER A 486 -4.10 -9.15 2.15
CA SER A 486 -4.13 -8.14 3.22
C SER A 486 -3.68 -8.70 4.57
N ILE A 487 -3.96 -9.98 4.87
CA ILE A 487 -3.48 -10.62 6.09
C ILE A 487 -1.99 -10.95 6.03
N LEU A 488 -1.44 -11.33 4.87
CA LEU A 488 0.01 -11.54 4.73
C LEU A 488 0.80 -10.28 5.11
N GLN A 489 0.37 -9.11 4.64
CA GLN A 489 0.98 -7.83 5.01
C GLN A 489 0.87 -7.54 6.51
N SER A 490 -0.28 -7.83 7.10
CA SER A 490 -0.54 -7.66 8.54
C SER A 490 0.37 -8.56 9.40
N ILE A 491 0.50 -9.83 9.01
CA ILE A 491 1.43 -10.77 9.66
C ILE A 491 2.85 -10.24 9.53
N ARG A 492 3.28 -9.77 8.35
CA ARG A 492 4.62 -9.18 8.19
C ARG A 492 4.86 -8.01 9.14
N HIS A 493 3.90 -7.12 9.32
CA HIS A 493 4.02 -6.04 10.29
C HIS A 493 4.20 -6.53 11.73
N VAL A 494 3.46 -7.57 12.14
CA VAL A 494 3.57 -8.15 13.48
C VAL A 494 4.89 -8.91 13.66
N GLU A 495 5.27 -9.71 12.67
CA GLU A 495 6.51 -10.51 12.69
C GLU A 495 7.75 -9.62 12.69
N ASP A 496 7.82 -8.63 11.80
CA ASP A 496 8.99 -7.76 11.64
C ASP A 496 9.24 -6.90 12.89
N ARG A 497 8.17 -6.48 13.58
CA ARG A 497 8.22 -5.54 14.71
C ARG A 497 8.20 -6.19 16.09
N PHE A 498 7.68 -7.42 16.20
CA PHE A 498 7.47 -8.07 17.48
C PHE A 498 7.74 -9.58 17.40
N ASN A 499 6.96 -10.31 16.60
CA ASN A 499 6.82 -11.75 16.82
C ASN A 499 8.04 -12.56 16.40
N LYS A 500 8.89 -12.07 15.49
CA LYS A 500 10.17 -12.74 15.16
C LYS A 500 11.09 -12.94 16.38
N ASN A 501 10.89 -12.18 17.46
CA ASN A 501 11.68 -12.27 18.68
C ASN A 501 11.06 -13.17 19.77
N PHE A 502 9.76 -13.47 19.69
CA PHE A 502 8.98 -14.15 20.74
C PHE A 502 8.23 -15.40 20.26
N HIS A 503 8.03 -15.55 18.95
CA HIS A 503 7.50 -16.72 18.26
C HIS A 503 6.13 -17.20 18.74
N TYR A 504 5.23 -16.28 19.14
CA TYR A 504 3.84 -16.59 19.50
C TYR A 504 3.05 -17.21 18.34
N ASP A 505 2.13 -18.10 18.69
CA ASP A 505 1.29 -18.82 17.74
C ASP A 505 0.24 -17.90 17.12
N TRP A 506 -0.32 -18.32 15.99
CA TRP A 506 -1.41 -17.65 15.28
C TRP A 506 -2.61 -18.59 15.13
N VAL A 507 -3.79 -18.12 15.53
CA VAL A 507 -5.07 -18.81 15.31
C VAL A 507 -5.86 -18.05 14.24
N PHE A 508 -6.12 -18.71 13.12
CA PHE A 508 -6.97 -18.21 12.04
C PHE A 508 -8.34 -18.86 12.11
N LEU A 509 -9.39 -18.04 12.13
CA LEU A 509 -10.78 -18.48 12.14
C LEU A 509 -11.50 -17.96 10.89
N ASN A 510 -12.40 -18.76 10.34
CA ASN A 510 -13.19 -18.42 9.14
C ASN A 510 -14.57 -19.09 9.19
N ASP A 511 -15.58 -18.47 8.60
CA ASP A 511 -16.91 -19.06 8.44
C ASP A 511 -16.97 -20.17 7.37
N GLN A 512 -15.83 -20.44 6.71
CA GLN A 512 -15.61 -21.50 5.75
C GLN A 512 -14.25 -22.18 5.98
N GLU A 513 -14.02 -23.33 5.34
CA GLU A 513 -12.69 -23.96 5.34
C GLU A 513 -11.65 -23.08 4.65
N PHE A 514 -10.47 -22.95 5.26
CA PHE A 514 -9.32 -22.38 4.60
C PHE A 514 -8.80 -23.35 3.54
N ASN A 515 -8.52 -22.82 2.35
CA ASN A 515 -7.88 -23.60 1.30
C ASN A 515 -6.38 -23.78 1.60
N GLU A 516 -5.75 -24.79 0.98
CA GLU A 516 -4.34 -25.10 1.23
C GLU A 516 -3.39 -23.98 0.80
N GLU A 517 -3.79 -23.16 -0.19
CA GLU A 517 -3.00 -22.01 -0.62
C GLU A 517 -2.92 -20.95 0.50
N PHE A 518 -4.04 -20.61 1.14
CA PHE A 518 -4.08 -19.70 2.28
C PHE A 518 -3.24 -20.24 3.42
N LYS A 519 -3.46 -21.51 3.80
CA LYS A 519 -2.74 -22.14 4.92
C LYS A 519 -1.23 -22.13 4.69
N SER A 520 -0.79 -22.51 3.49
CA SER A 520 0.63 -22.54 3.14
C SER A 520 1.24 -21.14 3.16
N ALA A 521 0.55 -20.16 2.55
CA ALA A 521 1.03 -18.78 2.48
C ALA A 521 1.21 -18.14 3.86
N VAL A 522 0.20 -18.21 4.73
CA VAL A 522 0.31 -17.59 6.07
C VAL A 522 1.28 -18.35 6.97
N SER A 523 1.36 -19.68 6.86
CA SER A 523 2.31 -20.48 7.64
C SER A 523 3.75 -20.19 7.26
N ALA A 524 4.02 -19.83 6.01
CA ALA A 524 5.36 -19.49 5.55
C ALA A 524 5.89 -18.18 6.16
N VAL A 525 5.02 -17.20 6.42
CA VAL A 525 5.40 -15.88 6.95
C VAL A 525 5.37 -15.80 8.48
N VAL A 526 4.77 -16.76 9.17
CA VAL A 526 4.66 -16.81 10.64
C VAL A 526 5.88 -17.51 11.25
N SER A 527 6.43 -16.94 12.33
CA SER A 527 7.58 -17.55 13.04
C SER A 527 7.19 -18.54 14.14
N GLY A 528 5.95 -18.51 14.63
CA GLY A 528 5.34 -19.48 15.55
C GLY A 528 4.56 -20.60 14.84
N GLN A 529 3.60 -21.23 15.53
CA GLN A 529 2.70 -22.21 14.90
C GLN A 529 1.43 -21.55 14.37
N THR A 530 0.94 -22.00 13.21
CA THR A 530 -0.38 -21.61 12.68
C THR A 530 -1.42 -22.67 13.00
N LYS A 531 -2.60 -22.25 13.44
CA LYS A 531 -3.76 -23.10 13.73
C LYS A 531 -4.97 -22.58 12.96
N PHE A 532 -5.71 -23.45 12.29
CA PHE A 532 -6.81 -23.08 11.40
C PHE A 532 -8.12 -23.70 11.89
N GLY A 533 -9.12 -22.86 12.16
CA GLY A 533 -10.43 -23.27 12.66
C GLY A 533 -11.57 -22.82 11.74
N VAL A 534 -12.59 -23.67 11.62
CA VAL A 534 -13.86 -23.31 10.97
C VAL A 534 -14.86 -22.96 12.06
N ILE A 535 -15.49 -21.79 11.92
CA ILE A 535 -16.49 -21.33 12.87
C ILE A 535 -17.74 -22.23 12.75
N PRO A 536 -18.21 -22.82 13.86
CA PRO A 536 -19.45 -23.59 13.85
C PRO A 536 -20.62 -22.76 13.32
N LYS A 537 -21.49 -23.36 12.51
CA LYS A 537 -22.57 -22.64 11.82
C LYS A 537 -23.52 -21.95 12.80
N GLU A 538 -23.75 -22.53 13.97
CA GLU A 538 -24.54 -21.99 15.07
C GLU A 538 -23.95 -20.70 15.68
N HIS A 539 -22.63 -20.50 15.56
CA HIS A 539 -21.95 -19.29 16.02
C HIS A 539 -21.95 -18.20 14.93
N TRP A 540 -22.04 -18.60 13.66
CA TRP A 540 -22.09 -17.72 12.48
C TRP A 540 -23.43 -17.83 11.72
N SER A 541 -24.54 -17.65 12.42
CA SER A 541 -25.88 -17.66 11.83
C SER A 541 -26.87 -16.85 12.65
N TYR A 542 -28.09 -16.70 12.13
CA TYR A 542 -29.23 -16.30 12.93
C TYR A 542 -29.58 -17.39 13.94
N PRO A 543 -29.71 -17.05 15.22
CA PRO A 543 -30.41 -17.89 16.18
C PRO A 543 -31.86 -18.16 15.75
N ASP A 544 -32.41 -19.31 16.16
CA ASP A 544 -33.77 -19.74 15.77
C ASP A 544 -34.88 -18.79 16.23
N TRP A 545 -34.63 -17.98 17.27
CA TRP A 545 -35.57 -17.00 17.80
C TRP A 545 -35.55 -15.65 17.05
N ILE A 546 -34.64 -15.45 16.09
CA ILE A 546 -34.59 -14.24 15.28
C ILE A 546 -35.56 -14.36 14.09
N ASP A 547 -36.58 -13.52 14.09
CA ASP A 547 -37.36 -13.15 12.91
C ASP A 547 -36.42 -12.50 11.86
N ARG A 548 -36.17 -13.27 10.80
CA ARG A 548 -35.26 -12.92 9.71
C ARG A 548 -35.81 -11.84 8.79
N GLU A 549 -37.13 -11.76 8.63
CA GLU A 549 -37.77 -10.71 7.83
C GLU A 549 -37.62 -9.36 8.52
N LYS A 550 -37.88 -9.31 9.83
CA LYS A 550 -37.65 -8.10 10.63
C LYS A 550 -36.18 -7.67 10.62
N ALA A 551 -35.24 -8.62 10.72
CA ALA A 551 -33.81 -8.32 10.64
C ALA A 551 -33.43 -7.77 9.25
N ALA A 552 -34.01 -8.30 8.17
CA ALA A 552 -33.80 -7.80 6.82
C ALA A 552 -34.32 -6.37 6.64
N LEU A 553 -35.54 -6.08 7.09
CA LEU A 553 -36.12 -4.73 7.09
C LEU A 553 -35.28 -3.73 7.89
N ALA A 554 -34.72 -4.14 9.03
CA ALA A 554 -33.82 -3.31 9.82
C ALA A 554 -32.53 -2.97 9.05
N ARG A 555 -31.95 -3.95 8.32
CA ARG A 555 -30.78 -3.72 7.47
C ARG A 555 -31.10 -2.78 6.30
N GLU A 556 -32.23 -2.97 5.63
CA GLU A 556 -32.69 -2.06 4.57
C GLU A 556 -32.84 -0.63 5.09
N ALA A 557 -33.44 -0.45 6.26
CA ALA A 557 -33.56 0.87 6.89
C ALA A 557 -32.19 1.52 7.17
N MET A 558 -31.18 0.74 7.56
CA MET A 558 -29.82 1.22 7.75
C MET A 558 -29.11 1.56 6.44
N VAL A 559 -29.33 0.78 5.38
CA VAL A 559 -28.86 1.12 4.01
C VAL A 559 -29.44 2.46 3.56
N GLN A 560 -30.74 2.68 3.76
CA GLN A 560 -31.39 3.96 3.42
C GLN A 560 -30.84 5.16 4.21
N LYS A 561 -30.33 4.89 5.43
CA LYS A 561 -29.66 5.88 6.28
C LYS A 561 -28.17 6.01 6.00
N LYS A 562 -27.63 5.29 5.00
CA LYS A 562 -26.20 5.25 4.66
C LYS A 562 -25.30 4.85 5.85
N VAL A 563 -25.80 3.99 6.73
CA VAL A 563 -25.02 3.43 7.84
C VAL A 563 -24.01 2.46 7.25
N ILE A 564 -22.73 2.63 7.61
CA ILE A 564 -21.63 1.76 7.15
C ILE A 564 -21.93 0.33 7.61
N TYR A 565 -21.81 -0.63 6.68
CA TYR A 565 -22.18 -2.04 6.87
C TYR A 565 -23.64 -2.31 7.27
N GLY A 566 -24.52 -1.31 7.28
CA GLY A 566 -25.91 -1.45 7.73
C GLY A 566 -26.69 -2.56 7.02
N GLY A 567 -26.39 -2.76 5.72
CA GLY A 567 -26.95 -3.82 4.88
C GLY A 567 -26.30 -5.19 5.01
N SER A 568 -25.16 -5.31 5.69
CA SER A 568 -24.36 -6.52 5.73
C SER A 568 -24.89 -7.49 6.79
N GLU A 569 -25.43 -8.61 6.35
CA GLU A 569 -25.81 -9.72 7.23
C GLU A 569 -24.57 -10.37 7.87
N SER A 570 -23.57 -10.66 7.03
CA SER A 570 -22.32 -11.27 7.50
C SER A 570 -21.61 -10.43 8.55
N TYR A 571 -21.70 -9.09 8.48
CA TYR A 571 -21.12 -8.21 9.50
C TYR A 571 -21.77 -8.43 10.88
N ARG A 572 -23.09 -8.68 10.93
CA ARG A 572 -23.78 -8.96 12.20
C ARG A 572 -23.40 -10.32 12.78
N HIS A 573 -23.26 -11.33 11.92
CA HIS A 573 -22.74 -12.64 12.34
C HIS A 573 -21.32 -12.50 12.90
N MET A 574 -20.46 -11.73 12.24
CA MET A 574 -19.13 -11.40 12.74
C MET A 574 -19.18 -10.69 14.10
N CYS A 575 -19.95 -9.60 14.23
CA CYS A 575 -20.05 -8.88 15.51
C CYS A 575 -20.55 -9.78 16.64
N ARG A 576 -21.55 -10.64 16.37
CA ARG A 576 -22.04 -11.63 17.32
C ARG A 576 -20.96 -12.66 17.69
N PHE A 577 -20.21 -13.15 16.70
CA PHE A 577 -19.11 -14.10 16.89
C PHE A 577 -17.98 -13.51 17.76
N GLU A 578 -17.49 -12.32 17.42
CA GLU A 578 -16.44 -11.62 18.16
C GLU A 578 -16.91 -11.22 19.57
N SER A 579 -18.19 -10.91 19.75
CA SER A 579 -18.70 -10.54 21.08
C SER A 579 -18.91 -11.73 22.01
N GLY A 580 -19.04 -12.95 21.50
CA GLY A 580 -19.57 -14.07 22.30
C GLY A 580 -18.95 -15.44 22.11
N PHE A 581 -18.28 -15.70 20.99
CA PHE A 581 -17.97 -17.06 20.57
C PHE A 581 -16.49 -17.30 20.25
N PHE A 582 -15.72 -16.30 19.82
CA PHE A 582 -14.32 -16.53 19.43
C PHE A 582 -13.49 -17.16 20.58
N TYR A 583 -13.62 -16.67 21.82
CA TYR A 583 -12.92 -17.18 23.00
C TYR A 583 -13.41 -18.57 23.46
N ARG A 584 -14.55 -19.03 22.92
CA ARG A 584 -15.13 -20.37 23.15
C ARG A 584 -14.68 -21.39 22.10
N HIS A 585 -14.06 -20.94 21.00
CA HIS A 585 -13.54 -21.83 19.98
C HIS A 585 -12.48 -22.77 20.57
N GLU A 586 -12.44 -24.03 20.12
CA GLU A 586 -11.56 -25.07 20.69
C GLU A 586 -10.08 -24.68 20.64
N LEU A 587 -9.65 -24.09 19.52
CA LEU A 587 -8.29 -23.59 19.32
C LEU A 587 -7.88 -22.46 20.28
N MET A 588 -8.84 -21.79 20.93
CA MET A 588 -8.54 -20.72 21.89
C MET A 588 -8.38 -21.26 23.32
N GLN A 589 -8.78 -22.51 23.61
CA GLN A 589 -8.90 -23.01 24.99
C GLN A 589 -7.56 -23.20 25.72
N GLU A 590 -6.46 -23.38 24.98
CA GLU A 590 -5.14 -23.57 25.59
C GLU A 590 -4.44 -22.26 25.98
N TYR A 591 -4.95 -21.10 25.53
CA TYR A 591 -4.34 -19.80 25.76
C TYR A 591 -4.97 -19.05 26.95
N GLU A 592 -4.14 -18.23 27.60
CA GLU A 592 -4.50 -17.29 28.68
C GLU A 592 -4.72 -15.86 28.13
N TYR A 593 -3.91 -15.44 27.16
CA TYR A 593 -3.99 -14.13 26.51
C TYR A 593 -4.13 -14.26 25.00
N TYR A 594 -4.65 -13.23 24.34
CA TYR A 594 -4.59 -13.12 22.89
C TYR A 594 -4.36 -11.68 22.45
N TRP A 595 -3.87 -11.52 21.21
CA TRP A 595 -3.86 -10.27 20.49
C TRP A 595 -4.69 -10.45 19.21
N ARG A 596 -5.78 -9.69 19.08
CA ARG A 596 -6.58 -9.61 17.86
C ARG A 596 -5.82 -8.86 16.76
N VAL A 597 -5.63 -9.51 15.62
CA VAL A 597 -4.98 -8.94 14.44
C VAL A 597 -5.90 -9.07 13.25
N GLU A 598 -6.30 -7.92 12.68
CA GLU A 598 -7.14 -7.83 11.49
C GLU A 598 -6.29 -7.77 10.21
N PRO A 599 -6.86 -8.12 9.03
CA PRO A 599 -6.25 -7.76 7.76
C PRO A 599 -6.06 -6.23 7.61
N ASP A 600 -5.07 -5.83 6.82
CA ASP A 600 -4.69 -4.43 6.53
C ASP A 600 -4.23 -3.57 7.74
N ILE A 601 -3.72 -4.18 8.81
CA ILE A 601 -3.08 -3.41 9.91
C ILE A 601 -1.63 -3.05 9.58
N LYS A 602 -1.13 -2.00 10.25
CA LYS A 602 0.29 -1.58 10.18
C LYS A 602 0.83 -1.34 11.58
N ILE A 603 2.04 -1.83 11.83
CA ILE A 603 2.81 -1.54 13.04
C ILE A 603 4.02 -0.70 12.65
N PHE A 604 4.07 0.53 13.15
CA PHE A 604 5.08 1.52 12.77
C PHE A 604 6.30 1.54 13.71
N CYS A 605 6.23 0.91 14.89
CA CYS A 605 7.31 0.92 15.87
C CYS A 605 7.76 -0.51 16.17
N ASP A 606 9.04 -0.71 16.46
CA ASP A 606 9.52 -1.99 16.98
C ASP A 606 9.01 -2.14 18.42
N ILE A 607 8.60 -3.36 18.80
CA ILE A 607 8.14 -3.74 20.14
C ILE A 607 9.14 -4.76 20.66
N ASP A 608 10.13 -4.28 21.40
CA ASP A 608 11.32 -5.02 21.86
C ASP A 608 11.13 -5.74 23.19
N TYR A 609 9.92 -5.70 23.77
CA TYR A 609 9.54 -6.40 24.99
C TYR A 609 8.34 -7.32 24.74
N ASP A 610 8.23 -8.39 25.54
CA ASP A 610 7.09 -9.31 25.46
C ASP A 610 5.83 -8.65 26.00
N ILE A 611 4.95 -8.19 25.09
CA ILE A 611 3.71 -7.48 25.43
C ILE A 611 2.73 -8.36 26.22
N PHE A 612 2.71 -9.67 25.96
CA PHE A 612 1.85 -10.60 26.65
C PHE A 612 2.35 -10.82 28.08
N LYS A 613 3.65 -11.04 28.24
CA LYS A 613 4.28 -11.12 29.56
C LYS A 613 4.11 -9.82 30.35
N TYR A 614 4.26 -8.66 29.71
CA TYR A 614 3.99 -7.37 30.36
C TYR A 614 2.57 -7.29 30.90
N MET A 615 1.57 -7.71 30.11
CA MET A 615 0.17 -7.75 30.55
C MET A 615 0.00 -8.66 31.77
N LYS A 616 0.63 -9.84 31.78
CA LYS A 616 0.56 -10.78 32.90
C LYS A 616 1.28 -10.28 34.16
N ASP A 617 2.52 -9.84 34.03
CA ASP A 617 3.37 -9.40 35.15
C ASP A 617 2.83 -8.14 35.84
N ASN A 618 2.05 -7.31 35.13
CA ASN A 618 1.46 -6.08 35.64
C ASN A 618 -0.05 -6.19 35.93
N ASP A 619 -0.58 -7.42 35.98
CA ASP A 619 -2.00 -7.74 36.23
C ASP A 619 -2.97 -6.91 35.36
N LYS A 620 -2.68 -6.83 34.06
CA LYS A 620 -3.52 -6.17 33.06
C LYS A 620 -4.37 -7.21 32.33
N TRP A 621 -5.65 -6.86 32.12
CA TRP A 621 -6.65 -7.74 31.52
C TRP A 621 -7.05 -7.32 30.11
N TYR A 622 -6.90 -6.04 29.76
CA TYR A 622 -7.31 -5.51 28.46
C TYR A 622 -6.41 -4.33 28.06
N GLY A 623 -5.85 -4.38 26.86
CA GLY A 623 -4.97 -3.40 26.27
C GLY A 623 -5.51 -2.93 24.92
N TRP A 624 -5.43 -1.62 24.69
CA TRP A 624 -6.00 -0.92 23.54
C TRP A 624 -5.11 0.27 23.18
N THR A 625 -5.19 0.74 21.94
CA THR A 625 -4.43 1.92 21.47
C THR A 625 -5.32 3.09 21.08
N ILE A 626 -6.57 2.82 20.69
CA ILE A 626 -7.53 3.82 20.23
C ILE A 626 -8.88 3.59 20.91
N SER A 627 -9.57 4.68 21.23
CA SER A 627 -10.96 4.67 21.69
C SER A 627 -11.79 5.66 20.88
N LEU A 628 -13.00 5.27 20.50
CA LEU A 628 -13.87 6.04 19.61
C LEU A 628 -15.26 6.22 20.23
N PRO A 629 -15.96 7.33 19.93
CA PRO A 629 -17.40 7.40 20.12
C PRO A 629 -18.13 6.67 18.98
N ASP A 630 -19.27 6.03 19.29
CA ASP A 630 -20.19 5.34 18.36
C ASP A 630 -20.93 6.32 17.40
N LEU A 631 -20.23 7.28 16.78
CA LEU A 631 -20.68 8.45 15.98
C LEU A 631 -20.61 9.80 16.76
N PRO A 632 -20.51 10.98 16.09
CA PRO A 632 -20.02 12.24 16.68
C PRO A 632 -20.94 12.94 17.69
N TYR A 633 -21.88 12.25 18.33
CA TYR A 633 -22.96 12.88 19.10
C TYR A 633 -23.08 12.41 20.54
N VAL A 634 -22.00 12.04 21.24
CA VAL A 634 -22.06 12.01 22.70
C VAL A 634 -20.68 12.26 23.31
N ALA A 635 -20.48 13.47 23.85
CA ALA A 635 -19.71 13.74 25.06
C ALA A 635 -19.78 15.25 25.32
N LYS A 636 -20.63 15.66 26.27
CA LYS A 636 -20.88 17.07 26.59
C LYS A 636 -20.33 17.51 27.94
N ASP A 637 -19.77 16.61 28.72
CA ASP A 637 -19.22 16.93 30.05
C ASP A 637 -17.94 16.13 30.33
N ASN A 638 -16.85 16.86 30.57
CA ASN A 638 -15.52 16.32 30.87
C ASN A 638 -15.37 15.80 32.32
N ASN A 639 -16.48 15.61 33.04
CA ASN A 639 -16.50 15.23 34.46
C ASN A 639 -17.30 13.94 34.75
N LEU A 640 -17.63 13.13 33.73
CA LEU A 640 -18.43 11.92 33.85
C LEU A 640 -17.59 10.63 33.73
N PRO A 641 -17.99 9.52 34.37
CA PRO A 641 -17.32 8.23 34.19
C PRO A 641 -17.30 7.77 32.72
N TRP A 642 -16.20 7.14 32.31
CA TRP A 642 -15.78 7.01 30.91
C TRP A 642 -16.72 6.22 29.96
N ILE A 643 -17.71 5.47 30.47
CA ILE A 643 -18.71 4.72 29.67
C ILE A 643 -20.16 5.17 29.97
N SER A 644 -20.39 5.95 31.03
CA SER A 644 -21.72 6.40 31.42
C SER A 644 -21.73 7.80 32.00
N ASP A 645 -22.68 8.60 31.52
CA ASP A 645 -22.94 9.98 31.93
C ASP A 645 -23.65 10.12 33.30
N ASP A 646 -24.29 9.07 33.84
CA ASP A 646 -25.07 9.18 35.09
C ASP A 646 -25.12 7.85 35.90
N ASN A 647 -24.01 7.44 36.51
CA ASN A 647 -23.94 6.21 37.35
C ASN A 647 -24.49 4.94 36.66
N GLY A 648 -24.28 4.80 35.35
CA GLY A 648 -24.71 3.63 34.57
C GLY A 648 -26.10 3.72 33.95
N LYS A 649 -26.77 4.89 33.98
CA LYS A 649 -28.12 5.05 33.41
C LYS A 649 -28.15 5.27 31.91
N THR A 650 -27.10 5.83 31.34
CA THR A 650 -27.03 6.16 29.92
C THR A 650 -25.61 5.86 29.41
N TYR A 651 -25.54 5.21 28.25
CA TYR A 651 -24.29 4.86 27.57
C TYR A 651 -23.80 6.10 26.84
N ASN A 652 -22.58 6.52 27.16
CA ASN A 652 -22.01 7.75 26.60
C ASN A 652 -21.42 7.56 25.18
N GLY A 653 -21.59 6.38 24.57
CA GLY A 653 -21.13 6.11 23.21
C GLY A 653 -19.64 5.78 23.08
N CYS A 654 -18.82 5.89 24.12
CA CYS A 654 -17.39 5.63 24.02
C CYS A 654 -17.07 4.13 24.16
N HIS A 655 -16.25 3.62 23.24
CA HIS A 655 -15.73 2.25 23.26
C HIS A 655 -14.24 2.20 22.87
N PHE A 656 -13.56 1.12 23.25
CA PHE A 656 -12.22 0.83 22.74
C PHE A 656 -12.33 0.28 21.32
N TRP A 657 -11.51 0.78 20.40
CA TRP A 657 -11.50 0.31 19.04
C TRP A 657 -10.79 -1.04 18.96
N SER A 658 -11.55 -2.10 18.70
CA SER A 658 -11.09 -3.49 18.81
C SER A 658 -10.13 -3.95 17.70
N ASN A 659 -9.81 -3.09 16.72
CA ASN A 659 -8.78 -3.38 15.71
C ASN A 659 -7.37 -3.53 16.31
N PHE A 660 -7.16 -3.02 17.54
CA PHE A 660 -6.03 -3.39 18.38
C PHE A 660 -6.56 -3.79 19.75
N GLU A 661 -6.53 -5.08 20.05
CA GLU A 661 -7.02 -5.63 21.30
C GLU A 661 -6.08 -6.72 21.79
N ILE A 662 -5.49 -6.49 22.97
CA ILE A 662 -4.70 -7.51 23.69
C ILE A 662 -5.42 -7.78 25.01
N ALA A 663 -5.92 -8.99 25.21
CA ALA A 663 -6.74 -9.25 26.39
C ALA A 663 -6.49 -10.63 26.99
N LYS A 664 -6.77 -10.71 28.29
CA LYS A 664 -6.82 -11.94 29.05
C LYS A 664 -8.15 -12.63 28.75
N LEU A 665 -8.11 -13.89 28.29
CA LEU A 665 -9.31 -14.64 27.90
C LEU A 665 -10.29 -14.86 29.07
N ASP A 666 -9.80 -14.85 30.31
CA ASP A 666 -10.63 -14.90 31.53
C ASP A 666 -11.64 -13.75 31.61
N LEU A 667 -11.33 -12.58 31.03
CA LEU A 667 -12.27 -11.47 30.95
C LEU A 667 -13.58 -11.89 30.27
N TRP A 668 -13.46 -12.64 29.18
CA TRP A 668 -14.59 -13.09 28.35
C TRP A 668 -15.22 -14.37 28.88
N ARG A 669 -14.39 -15.29 29.40
CA ARG A 669 -14.83 -16.56 29.99
C ARG A 669 -15.51 -16.39 31.35
N GLY A 670 -15.34 -15.23 31.99
CA GLY A 670 -15.94 -14.91 33.26
C GLY A 670 -17.47 -14.95 33.24
N GLU A 671 -18.06 -15.30 34.38
CA GLU A 671 -19.52 -15.43 34.54
C GLU A 671 -20.25 -14.12 34.21
N ALA A 672 -19.68 -12.97 34.60
CA ALA A 672 -20.29 -11.66 34.36
C ALA A 672 -20.44 -11.36 32.86
N TYR A 673 -19.36 -11.52 32.09
CA TYR A 673 -19.40 -11.28 30.64
C TYR A 673 -20.28 -12.29 29.92
N SER A 674 -20.19 -13.57 30.31
CA SER A 674 -21.04 -14.63 29.74
C SER A 674 -22.53 -14.33 29.94
N LYS A 675 -22.95 -13.91 31.14
CA LYS A 675 -24.34 -13.50 31.40
C LYS A 675 -24.75 -12.25 30.63
N TYR A 676 -23.85 -11.28 30.49
CA TYR A 676 -24.09 -10.06 29.73
C TYR A 676 -24.32 -10.38 28.24
N PHE A 677 -23.43 -11.17 27.64
CA PHE A 677 -23.57 -11.62 26.26
C PHE A 677 -24.87 -12.42 26.05
N ASP A 678 -25.13 -13.42 26.90
CA ASP A 678 -26.35 -14.25 26.80
C ASP A 678 -27.63 -13.41 26.90
N PHE A 679 -27.63 -12.34 27.71
CA PHE A 679 -28.74 -11.41 27.78
C PHE A 679 -28.93 -10.64 26.46
N LEU A 680 -27.85 -10.08 25.90
CA LEU A 680 -27.92 -9.35 24.62
C LEU A 680 -28.36 -10.25 23.46
N ASP A 681 -27.81 -11.47 23.40
CA ASP A 681 -28.12 -12.43 22.33
C ASP A 681 -29.59 -12.85 22.36
N LYS A 682 -30.12 -13.19 23.55
CA LYS A 682 -31.55 -13.52 23.75
C LYS A 682 -32.49 -12.37 23.46
N LYS A 683 -32.05 -11.11 23.60
CA LYS A 683 -32.86 -9.93 23.27
C LYS A 683 -32.74 -9.51 21.81
N GLY A 684 -31.93 -10.23 21.02
CA GLY A 684 -31.63 -9.91 19.63
C GLY A 684 -30.87 -8.60 19.47
N GLY A 685 -30.06 -8.19 20.47
CA GLY A 685 -29.34 -6.91 20.48
C GLY A 685 -28.44 -6.69 19.27
N PHE A 686 -27.92 -7.76 18.67
CA PHE A 686 -27.10 -7.72 17.45
C PHE A 686 -27.91 -7.62 16.14
N PHE A 687 -29.21 -7.93 16.19
CA PHE A 687 -30.08 -8.07 15.02
C PHE A 687 -31.23 -7.03 14.98
N TYR A 688 -31.60 -6.45 16.12
CA TYR A 688 -32.70 -5.50 16.28
C TYR A 688 -32.24 -4.22 16.98
N GLU A 689 -31.68 -3.27 16.24
CA GLU A 689 -31.41 -1.93 16.76
C GLU A 689 -32.72 -1.15 16.95
N ARG A 690 -32.95 -0.62 18.15
CA ARG A 690 -34.20 0.04 18.56
C ARG A 690 -34.11 1.56 18.49
N TRP A 691 -34.23 2.07 17.26
CA TRP A 691 -34.33 3.49 16.95
C TRP A 691 -35.62 4.14 17.49
N ASP A 692 -36.63 3.34 17.84
CA ASP A 692 -37.91 3.73 18.41
C ASP A 692 -37.83 4.26 19.85
N LYS A 693 -36.62 4.33 20.42
CA LYS A 693 -36.32 4.90 21.74
C LYS A 693 -35.73 6.31 21.71
N LEU A 694 -35.55 6.91 20.54
CA LEU A 694 -34.91 8.22 20.38
C LEU A 694 -35.91 9.37 20.62
N HIS A 695 -35.50 10.36 21.43
CA HIS A 695 -36.28 11.55 21.75
C HIS A 695 -35.49 12.80 21.36
N PHE A 696 -36.14 13.75 20.66
CA PHE A 696 -35.54 15.03 20.30
C PHE A 696 -35.91 16.09 21.34
N PHE A 697 -34.90 16.68 22.00
CA PHE A 697 -35.08 17.77 22.95
C PHE A 697 -35.08 19.12 22.21
N GLY A 698 -36.28 19.62 21.92
CA GLY A 698 -36.46 20.89 21.19
C GLY A 698 -36.37 22.16 22.06
N ASP A 699 -36.26 22.03 23.37
CA ASP A 699 -36.27 23.13 24.34
C ASP A 699 -34.91 23.41 25.00
N LEU A 700 -33.86 22.73 24.54
CA LEU A 700 -32.48 22.88 25.02
C LEU A 700 -31.62 23.58 23.97
N GLY A 701 -30.72 24.47 24.40
CA GLY A 701 -29.72 25.10 23.54
C GLY A 701 -28.34 24.52 23.80
N TYR A 702 -27.65 24.09 22.75
CA TYR A 702 -26.42 23.32 22.80
C TYR A 702 -25.43 23.75 21.71
N TRP A 703 -24.17 24.03 22.06
CA TRP A 703 -23.10 24.29 21.08
C TRP A 703 -21.93 23.32 21.26
N HIS A 704 -21.40 22.83 20.13
CA HIS A 704 -20.09 22.17 20.00
C HIS A 704 -19.60 22.28 18.54
N VAL A 705 -18.33 22.63 18.30
CA VAL A 705 -17.80 22.90 16.95
C VAL A 705 -18.04 21.72 15.97
N PRO A 706 -18.50 22.00 14.74
CA PRO A 706 -18.86 23.32 14.17
C PRO A 706 -20.35 23.70 14.36
N PHE A 707 -21.12 22.95 15.14
CA PHE A 707 -22.59 23.02 15.14
C PHE A 707 -23.18 23.69 16.39
N HIS A 708 -24.24 24.46 16.15
CA HIS A 708 -25.00 25.14 17.18
C HIS A 708 -26.45 24.66 17.09
N ASN A 709 -27.05 24.36 18.24
CA ASN A 709 -28.47 24.07 18.39
C ASN A 709 -29.03 25.12 19.34
N CYS A 710 -30.05 25.85 18.90
CA CYS A 710 -30.74 26.86 19.71
C CYS A 710 -32.24 26.71 19.48
N PRO A 711 -33.08 26.67 20.55
CA PRO A 711 -34.53 26.60 20.38
C PRO A 711 -35.03 27.76 19.50
N VAL A 712 -35.60 27.45 18.35
CA VAL A 712 -36.05 28.47 17.38
C VAL A 712 -37.33 29.18 17.82
N ASP A 713 -38.13 28.51 18.65
CA ASP A 713 -39.36 29.04 19.25
C ASP A 713 -39.05 30.14 20.29
N GLU A 714 -39.59 31.34 20.07
CA GLU A 714 -39.30 32.52 20.90
C GLU A 714 -39.88 32.40 22.31
N GLU A 715 -41.08 31.81 22.45
CA GLU A 715 -41.70 31.60 23.76
C GLU A 715 -40.86 30.65 24.62
N THR A 716 -40.36 29.56 24.02
CA THR A 716 -39.47 28.59 24.66
C THR A 716 -38.16 29.26 25.11
N ARG A 717 -37.54 30.09 24.26
CA ARG A 717 -36.31 30.82 24.66
C ARG A 717 -36.53 31.80 25.79
N LYS A 718 -37.65 32.53 25.79
CA LYS A 718 -38.00 33.46 26.89
C LYS A 718 -38.28 32.72 28.18
N ALA A 719 -39.04 31.61 28.12
CA ALA A 719 -39.38 30.79 29.28
C ALA A 719 -38.15 30.11 29.90
N LYS A 720 -37.22 29.65 29.07
CA LYS A 720 -36.00 28.93 29.49
C LYS A 720 -34.77 29.84 29.67
N LYS A 721 -34.90 31.14 29.41
CA LYS A 721 -33.83 32.15 29.49
C LYS A 721 -32.60 31.77 28.64
N CYS A 722 -32.83 31.25 27.44
CA CYS A 722 -31.76 30.84 26.53
C CYS A 722 -30.93 32.06 26.08
N VAL A 723 -29.59 31.93 26.06
CA VAL A 723 -28.64 32.98 25.63
C VAL A 723 -28.02 32.70 24.25
N CYS A 724 -28.59 31.74 23.52
CA CYS A 724 -28.15 31.34 22.18
C CYS A 724 -28.86 32.16 21.08
N GLU A 725 -28.21 32.34 19.93
CA GLU A 725 -28.78 33.05 18.77
C GLU A 725 -29.42 32.03 17.80
N PRO A 726 -30.74 32.09 17.55
CA PRO A 726 -31.41 31.14 16.66
C PRO A 726 -30.91 31.16 15.23
N LYS A 727 -30.36 32.29 14.78
CA LYS A 727 -29.78 32.38 13.44
C LYS A 727 -28.55 31.50 13.29
N ASP A 728 -27.90 31.11 14.38
CA ASP A 728 -26.76 30.21 14.33
C ASP A 728 -27.20 28.75 14.42
N ASP A 729 -28.49 28.47 14.70
CA ASP A 729 -29.04 27.13 14.77
C ASP A 729 -28.84 26.35 13.46
N PHE A 730 -28.18 25.20 13.60
CA PHE A 730 -27.97 24.20 12.57
C PHE A 730 -29.19 23.28 12.41
N THR A 731 -29.94 23.09 13.50
CA THR A 731 -30.95 22.04 13.67
C THR A 731 -32.00 22.04 12.57
N TRP A 732 -32.45 23.20 12.11
CA TRP A 732 -33.53 23.32 11.13
C TRP A 732 -33.06 23.64 9.70
N ARG A 733 -31.74 23.73 9.47
CA ARG A 733 -31.14 23.96 8.14
C ARG A 733 -31.49 22.85 7.17
N GLY A 734 -31.55 23.15 5.86
CA GLY A 734 -31.89 22.17 4.83
C GLY A 734 -30.95 20.94 4.75
N TYR A 735 -29.70 21.07 5.22
CA TYR A 735 -28.73 19.98 5.32
C TYR A 735 -28.71 19.27 6.68
N SER A 736 -29.49 19.74 7.66
CA SER A 736 -29.73 19.01 8.91
C SER A 736 -30.79 17.92 8.69
N CYS A 737 -30.66 16.82 9.43
CA CYS A 737 -31.59 15.69 9.35
C CYS A 737 -32.86 15.86 10.21
N THR A 738 -32.94 16.89 11.07
CA THR A 738 -34.07 17.10 11.99
C THR A 738 -35.40 17.37 11.30
N PRO A 739 -35.50 18.20 10.23
CA PRO A 739 -36.76 18.38 9.51
C PRO A 739 -37.31 17.06 8.95
N LYS A 740 -36.42 16.20 8.42
CA LYS A 740 -36.78 14.88 7.88
C LYS A 740 -37.28 13.94 8.96
N PHE A 741 -36.63 13.91 10.13
CA PHE A 741 -37.07 13.16 11.30
C PHE A 741 -38.50 13.54 11.71
N PHE A 742 -38.80 14.84 11.82
CA PHE A 742 -40.15 15.30 12.20
C PHE A 742 -41.22 14.93 11.18
N SER A 743 -40.94 15.05 9.88
CA SER A 743 -41.89 14.65 8.82
C SER A 743 -42.17 13.15 8.80
N GLN A 744 -41.15 12.32 9.00
CA GLN A 744 -41.30 10.86 8.92
C GLN A 744 -42.01 10.27 10.14
N HIS A 745 -41.89 10.91 11.30
CA HIS A 745 -42.51 10.46 12.55
C HIS A 745 -43.83 11.18 12.88
N GLY A 746 -44.36 12.01 11.97
CA GLY A 746 -45.60 12.76 12.20
C GLY A 746 -45.51 13.77 13.36
N LEU A 747 -44.29 14.20 13.71
CA LEU A 747 -44.06 15.11 14.83
C LEU A 747 -44.30 16.56 14.38
N LYS A 748 -44.94 17.34 15.25
CA LYS A 748 -45.19 18.76 15.00
C LYS A 748 -43.89 19.55 15.17
N ARG A 749 -43.42 20.21 14.11
CA ARG A 749 -42.21 21.07 14.16
C ARG A 749 -42.46 22.31 15.04
N PRO A 750 -41.42 22.87 15.69
CA PRO A 750 -41.55 24.06 16.53
C PRO A 750 -41.99 25.29 15.73
N THR A 751 -42.72 26.21 16.34
CA THR A 751 -43.19 27.42 15.67
C THR A 751 -42.02 28.29 15.20
N GLY A 752 -42.05 28.77 13.95
CA GLY A 752 -41.03 29.66 13.38
C GLY A 752 -39.79 28.97 12.81
N TRP A 753 -39.73 27.63 12.83
CA TRP A 753 -38.60 26.85 12.29
C TRP A 753 -38.32 27.16 10.81
N GLU A 754 -39.33 27.54 10.03
CA GLU A 754 -39.24 27.82 8.59
C GLU A 754 -38.21 28.93 8.28
N GLN A 755 -38.03 29.87 9.20
CA GLN A 755 -37.14 31.02 9.05
C GLN A 755 -35.65 30.64 9.12
N PHE A 756 -35.35 29.42 9.54
CA PHE A 756 -33.99 28.92 9.79
C PHE A 756 -33.64 27.73 8.88
N THR A 757 -34.36 27.58 7.75
CA THR A 757 -34.23 26.45 6.81
C THR A 757 -33.25 26.66 5.67
N GLN A 758 -32.87 27.92 5.38
CA GLN A 758 -31.95 28.28 4.29
C GLN A 758 -30.50 27.95 4.60
#